data_AF-A0A7C5PBT8-F1
#
_entry.id   AF-A0A7C5PBT8-F1
#
_cell.length_a   1.000
_cell.length_b   1.000
_cell.length_c   1.000
_cell.angle_alpha   90.00
_cell.angle_beta   90.00
_cell.angle_gamma   90.00
#
_symmetry.space_group_name_H-M   'P 1'
#
loop_
_entity.id
_entity.type
_entity.pdbx_description
1 polymer ?
#
loop_
_entity_poly.entity_id
_entity_poly.type
_entity_poly.pdbx_seq_one_letter_code
_entity_poly.pdbx_strand_id
1 'polypeptide(L)'
;MTAGARPNIRQAFFTVYPNAVGSRLDNLPSKPGHCGVCHYDFNGGGTRNPYGAAIEAQGGLNTEAGRTNAIKNVQNFDQDSDGYTTLTEVTGVGYANTPTFPGLSAANTNLVANAPLGEIAGYLTPTIGGDTQRPVVTVTFPNGGETLTANRLTNITWIATDNVGVTSIHIYESLDNGATYAPLASGLANTGSWPWPPANRPTTTARIRIVAVDAAGNSSNDISNAAFTIVSPPGGTVPTTLRDFDMPGTQPFQGGSEFAAPESCATCHGNYSPAVEPYRNWQGSMMSHAGRDPLFEANMVIANQDAPDSGDLCLRCHLSQGWLQGRSVPTDGSRMTATDKIGVSCELCHRMVDPVYKPGVSPAQDTNILAALTFPGTESGNGMYVIDPNSLTRGPFTNAAAPHLFVASPFHRRAAFCGTCHDVSNPAFTKDAGGIYQPNSFNTTAGVYSAHFLAPVERTYSEWVASAYNPGTTCQDCHMRKVTGYGCNTNTNPGVPWRTDLPLHDMTGGSTWIPGLLTNLYPSEVSAPAIAAGIARAESMLQNAARVSAVFTGTYCKVTVTNECGHKLPTGYPEGRRVWLNVRFYDAASNLLAESAAYNPTTGVLTHDAQAKIYEVHPGIGTNIAGVVGLPAAESFHFVLNNEIYSDNRIPPRGFSNTTFAAFGGAP
;
A
#
# COMPACT_ATOMS: atom_id res chain seq x y z
N MET A 1 14.97 43.51 -30.74
CA MET A 1 14.10 42.63 -29.93
C MET A 1 13.18 41.89 -30.88
N THR A 2 13.49 40.63 -31.20
CA THR A 2 12.65 39.74 -32.01
C THR A 2 12.51 38.45 -31.22
N ALA A 3 11.29 38.22 -30.71
CA ALA A 3 10.94 37.09 -29.86
C ALA A 3 11.31 35.77 -30.55
N GLY A 4 12.05 34.92 -29.82
CA GLY A 4 12.41 33.57 -30.24
C GLY A 4 11.18 32.73 -30.58
N ALA A 5 11.38 31.76 -31.47
CA ALA A 5 10.39 30.84 -31.97
C ALA A 5 9.43 30.31 -30.88
N ARG A 6 8.12 30.38 -31.16
CA ARG A 6 7.06 29.89 -30.28
C ARG A 6 7.19 28.36 -30.08
N PRO A 7 7.02 27.82 -28.87
CA PRO A 7 7.02 26.37 -28.64
C PRO A 7 5.86 25.67 -29.38
N ASN A 8 6.11 24.51 -30.00
CA ASN A 8 5.12 23.68 -30.72
C ASN A 8 4.09 23.01 -29.77
N ILE A 9 3.37 23.79 -28.96
CA ILE A 9 2.37 23.29 -27.99
C ILE A 9 1.24 22.54 -28.70
N ARG A 10 0.80 23.04 -29.85
CA ARG A 10 -0.21 22.38 -30.69
C ARG A 10 0.22 20.97 -31.12
N GLN A 11 1.49 20.81 -31.50
CA GLN A 11 2.02 19.49 -31.85
C GLN A 11 1.97 18.56 -30.64
N ALA A 12 2.41 19.03 -29.46
CA ALA A 12 2.34 18.26 -28.23
C ALA A 12 0.90 17.91 -27.82
N PHE A 13 -0.06 18.81 -28.06
CA PHE A 13 -1.49 18.55 -27.82
C PHE A 13 -1.98 17.34 -28.59
N PHE A 14 -1.71 17.31 -29.90
CA PHE A 14 -2.09 16.17 -30.74
C PHE A 14 -1.22 14.92 -30.53
N THR A 15 -0.02 15.07 -29.96
CA THR A 15 0.77 13.92 -29.45
C THR A 15 0.12 13.31 -28.21
N VAL A 16 -0.45 14.11 -27.30
CA VAL A 16 -1.16 13.63 -26.11
C VAL A 16 -2.55 13.09 -26.45
N TYR A 17 -3.24 13.75 -27.39
CA TYR A 17 -4.59 13.40 -27.84
C TYR A 17 -4.60 13.03 -29.33
N PRO A 18 -4.02 11.86 -29.70
CA PRO A 18 -3.94 11.44 -31.09
C PRO A 18 -5.32 11.28 -31.75
N ASN A 19 -6.36 10.97 -30.97
CA ASN A 19 -7.74 10.84 -31.44
C ASN A 19 -8.38 12.17 -31.85
N ALA A 20 -7.82 13.31 -31.45
CA ALA A 20 -8.32 14.63 -31.83
C ALA A 20 -7.75 15.12 -33.17
N VAL A 21 -6.77 14.43 -33.75
CA VAL A 21 -6.22 14.76 -35.08
C VAL A 21 -7.30 14.59 -36.16
N GLY A 22 -7.42 15.57 -37.05
CA GLY A 22 -8.46 15.63 -38.08
C GLY A 22 -9.82 16.16 -37.60
N SER A 23 -9.99 16.42 -36.30
CA SER A 23 -11.23 17.00 -35.75
C SER A 23 -11.32 18.51 -35.94
N ARG A 24 -12.40 19.13 -35.43
CA ARG A 24 -12.57 20.60 -35.41
C ARG A 24 -11.57 21.32 -34.52
N LEU A 25 -10.93 20.63 -33.57
CA LEU A 25 -9.78 21.16 -32.81
C LEU A 25 -8.51 21.28 -33.66
N ASP A 26 -8.35 20.38 -34.63
CA ASP A 26 -7.18 20.33 -35.51
C ASP A 26 -7.40 21.23 -36.74
N ASN A 27 -8.60 21.22 -37.32
CA ASN A 27 -8.85 21.89 -38.59
C ASN A 27 -10.25 22.53 -38.66
N LEU A 28 -10.28 23.85 -38.90
CA LEU A 28 -11.49 24.59 -39.25
C LEU A 28 -11.53 24.89 -40.76
N PRO A 29 -12.72 24.85 -41.40
CA PRO A 29 -12.88 25.22 -42.80
C PRO A 29 -12.32 26.61 -43.15
N SER A 30 -12.52 27.59 -42.27
CA SER A 30 -11.96 28.94 -42.44
C SER A 30 -10.46 29.02 -42.14
N LYS A 31 -9.90 28.03 -41.42
CA LYS A 31 -8.56 28.14 -40.84
C LYS A 31 -7.91 26.81 -40.42
N PRO A 32 -7.23 26.14 -41.37
CA PRO A 32 -6.45 24.95 -41.05
C PRO A 32 -5.26 25.24 -40.14
N GLY A 33 -5.00 24.35 -39.17
CA GLY A 33 -3.81 24.46 -38.33
C GLY A 33 -3.88 25.53 -37.23
N HIS A 34 -5.08 26.02 -36.88
CA HIS A 34 -5.25 27.16 -35.97
C HIS A 34 -4.71 26.95 -34.55
N CYS A 35 -4.57 28.05 -33.80
CA CYS A 35 -4.14 28.06 -32.39
C CYS A 35 -5.28 28.14 -31.37
N GLY A 36 -6.54 28.02 -31.82
CA GLY A 36 -7.75 28.14 -31.00
C GLY A 36 -7.90 27.19 -29.82
N VAL A 37 -7.03 26.17 -29.71
CA VAL A 37 -6.94 25.29 -28.54
C VAL A 37 -6.36 26.03 -27.33
N CYS A 38 -5.42 26.97 -27.52
CA CYS A 38 -4.73 27.65 -26.42
C CYS A 38 -4.94 29.18 -26.38
N HIS A 39 -5.55 29.75 -27.42
CA HIS A 39 -5.70 31.20 -27.58
C HIS A 39 -7.11 31.53 -28.06
N TYR A 40 -7.61 32.69 -27.65
CA TYR A 40 -8.85 33.24 -28.21
C TYR A 40 -8.66 33.71 -29.66
N ASP A 41 -7.45 34.12 -30.05
CA ASP A 41 -7.11 34.42 -31.44
C ASP A 41 -6.63 33.16 -32.16
N PHE A 42 -7.41 32.71 -33.13
CA PHE A 42 -7.12 31.51 -33.89
C PHE A 42 -5.90 31.65 -34.83
N ASN A 43 -5.39 32.87 -35.10
CA ASN A 43 -4.11 33.09 -35.82
C ASN A 43 -2.89 32.78 -34.92
N GLY A 44 -3.10 32.64 -33.61
CA GLY A 44 -2.07 32.42 -32.62
C GLY A 44 -1.40 33.72 -32.16
N GLY A 45 -1.19 33.81 -30.85
CA GLY A 45 -0.81 35.06 -30.18
C GLY A 45 -2.00 35.67 -29.43
N GLY A 46 -1.79 36.82 -28.79
CA GLY A 46 -2.82 37.46 -27.97
C GLY A 46 -3.18 36.67 -26.70
N THR A 47 -4.28 37.04 -26.06
CA THR A 47 -4.75 36.49 -24.79
C THR A 47 -5.01 34.98 -24.89
N ARG A 48 -4.52 34.23 -23.91
CA ARG A 48 -4.77 32.79 -23.79
C ARG A 48 -6.20 32.53 -23.32
N ASN A 49 -6.80 31.45 -23.81
CA ASN A 49 -8.00 30.91 -23.18
C ASN A 49 -7.60 30.22 -21.85
N PRO A 50 -8.56 29.93 -20.95
CA PRO A 50 -8.30 29.27 -19.67
C PRO A 50 -7.43 28.01 -19.77
N TYR A 51 -7.66 27.15 -20.76
CA TYR A 51 -6.82 25.98 -21.02
C TYR A 51 -5.37 26.36 -21.33
N GLY A 52 -5.15 27.26 -22.30
CA GLY A 52 -3.82 27.74 -22.66
C GLY A 52 -3.10 28.44 -21.50
N ALA A 53 -3.82 29.18 -20.66
CA ALA A 53 -3.28 29.81 -19.45
C ALA A 53 -2.85 28.76 -18.41
N ALA A 54 -3.64 27.69 -18.24
CA ALA A 54 -3.30 26.58 -17.36
C ALA A 54 -2.04 25.83 -17.83
N ILE A 55 -1.88 25.63 -19.15
CA ILE A 55 -0.65 25.07 -19.75
C ILE A 55 0.55 25.97 -19.50
N GLU A 56 0.40 27.29 -19.66
CA GLU A 56 1.47 28.25 -19.41
C GLU A 56 1.90 28.25 -17.94
N ALA A 57 0.95 28.12 -17.01
CA ALA A 57 1.22 28.05 -15.59
C ALA A 57 2.04 26.81 -15.16
N GLN A 58 2.04 25.72 -15.95
CA GLN A 58 2.85 24.53 -15.67
C GLN A 58 4.36 24.76 -15.91
N GLY A 59 4.74 25.74 -16.73
CA GLY A 59 6.13 25.98 -17.10
C GLY A 59 6.76 24.87 -17.96
N GLY A 60 8.09 24.89 -18.14
CA GLY A 60 8.83 23.82 -18.83
C GLY A 60 8.59 23.68 -20.35
N LEU A 61 7.90 24.62 -20.99
CA LEU A 61 7.41 24.51 -22.37
C LEU A 61 8.50 24.53 -23.47
N ASN A 62 9.76 24.76 -23.09
CA ASN A 62 10.90 24.82 -24.01
C ASN A 62 11.33 23.44 -24.53
N THR A 63 10.94 22.34 -23.86
CA THR A 63 11.24 20.96 -24.29
C THR A 63 9.97 20.22 -24.73
N GLU A 64 10.12 19.21 -25.57
CA GLU A 64 9.00 18.36 -25.99
C GLU A 64 8.34 17.64 -24.82
N ALA A 65 9.14 17.00 -23.96
CA ALA A 65 8.67 16.35 -22.74
C ALA A 65 7.94 17.33 -21.81
N GLY A 66 8.46 18.55 -21.64
CA GLY A 66 7.83 19.57 -20.81
C GLY A 66 6.46 20.01 -21.33
N ARG A 67 6.30 20.16 -22.65
CA ARG A 67 4.99 20.46 -23.27
C ARG A 67 4.00 19.31 -23.10
N THR A 68 4.43 18.08 -23.37
CA THR A 68 3.60 16.88 -23.21
C THR A 68 3.16 16.71 -21.76
N ASN A 69 4.05 16.95 -20.79
CA ASN A 69 3.72 16.88 -19.37
C ASN A 69 2.78 17.99 -18.94
N ALA A 70 2.99 19.24 -19.38
CA ALA A 70 2.08 20.35 -19.07
C ALA A 70 0.64 20.05 -19.53
N ILE A 71 0.49 19.44 -20.72
CA ILE A 71 -0.80 19.04 -21.28
C ILE A 71 -1.45 17.92 -20.49
N LYS A 72 -0.69 16.87 -20.13
CA LYS A 72 -1.19 15.78 -19.28
C LYS A 72 -1.57 16.24 -17.88
N ASN A 73 -0.83 17.18 -17.30
CA ASN A 73 -1.05 17.67 -15.94
C ASN A 73 -2.38 18.41 -15.78
N VAL A 74 -2.85 19.09 -16.83
CA VAL A 74 -4.10 19.85 -16.76
C VAL A 74 -5.32 19.05 -17.21
N GLN A 75 -5.14 17.81 -17.71
CA GLN A 75 -6.21 17.08 -18.39
C GLN A 75 -7.43 16.78 -17.50
N ASN A 76 -7.26 16.72 -16.18
CA ASN A 76 -8.32 16.42 -15.22
C ASN A 76 -8.94 17.67 -14.59
N PHE A 77 -8.59 18.87 -15.09
CA PHE A 77 -9.20 20.12 -14.63
C PHE A 77 -10.27 20.58 -15.62
N ASP A 78 -11.28 21.25 -15.08
CA ASP A 78 -12.29 22.02 -15.80
C ASP A 78 -11.86 23.49 -15.75
N GLN A 79 -11.19 23.97 -16.81
CA GLN A 79 -10.52 25.28 -16.79
C GLN A 79 -11.45 26.44 -17.12
N ASP A 80 -12.51 26.22 -17.87
CA ASP A 80 -13.52 27.23 -18.21
C ASP A 80 -14.81 27.12 -17.41
N SER A 81 -14.85 26.19 -16.44
CA SER A 81 -15.95 26.00 -15.49
C SER A 81 -17.27 25.66 -16.17
N ASP A 82 -17.20 24.88 -17.26
CA ASP A 82 -18.38 24.46 -18.01
C ASP A 82 -18.94 23.10 -17.53
N GLY A 83 -18.28 22.48 -16.54
CA GLY A 83 -18.68 21.24 -15.89
C GLY A 83 -17.92 20.01 -16.40
N TYR A 84 -17.02 20.16 -17.38
CA TYR A 84 -16.30 19.04 -17.98
C TYR A 84 -14.78 19.25 -17.87
N THR A 85 -14.06 18.16 -17.61
CA THR A 85 -12.59 18.21 -17.61
C THR A 85 -12.06 18.21 -19.05
N THR A 86 -10.88 18.76 -19.29
CA THR A 86 -10.23 18.69 -20.62
C THR A 86 -10.21 17.27 -21.20
N LEU A 87 -9.96 16.25 -20.37
CA LEU A 87 -9.94 14.86 -20.82
C LEU A 87 -11.31 14.44 -21.35
N THR A 88 -12.38 14.83 -20.66
CA THR A 88 -13.77 14.62 -21.12
C THR A 88 -14.06 15.41 -22.39
N GLU A 89 -13.66 16.67 -22.46
CA GLU A 89 -13.87 17.53 -23.63
C GLU A 89 -13.15 17.03 -24.89
N VAL A 90 -11.95 16.48 -24.75
CA VAL A 90 -11.11 16.08 -25.89
C VAL A 90 -11.27 14.61 -26.25
N THR A 91 -11.57 13.74 -25.28
CA THR A 91 -11.59 12.28 -25.48
C THR A 91 -12.90 11.60 -25.08
N GLY A 92 -13.86 12.33 -24.52
CA GLY A 92 -15.15 11.82 -24.08
C GLY A 92 -15.90 11.09 -25.19
N VAL A 93 -16.02 9.78 -25.04
CA VAL A 93 -16.94 8.98 -25.83
C VAL A 93 -18.32 9.10 -25.17
N GLY A 94 -19.27 9.71 -25.88
CA GLY A 94 -20.65 9.91 -25.43
C GLY A 94 -21.23 11.30 -25.55
N TYR A 95 -20.48 12.20 -26.16
CA TYR A 95 -20.97 13.52 -26.54
C TYR A 95 -20.99 13.65 -28.07
N ALA A 96 -22.09 14.17 -28.63
CA ALA A 96 -22.31 14.32 -30.07
C ALA A 96 -21.27 15.22 -30.75
N ASN A 97 -20.67 16.12 -29.97
CA ASN A 97 -19.75 17.14 -30.44
C ASN A 97 -18.35 17.05 -29.83
N THR A 98 -18.02 15.97 -29.12
CA THR A 98 -16.63 15.74 -28.67
C THR A 98 -15.79 15.25 -29.87
N PRO A 99 -14.60 15.82 -30.11
CA PRO A 99 -13.89 16.78 -29.26
C PRO A 99 -14.41 18.23 -29.30
N THR A 100 -14.56 18.83 -28.12
CA THR A 100 -14.87 20.26 -27.90
C THR A 100 -13.63 21.06 -27.54
N PHE A 101 -13.68 22.38 -27.67
CA PHE A 101 -12.57 23.32 -27.44
C PHE A 101 -12.28 23.53 -25.96
N PRO A 102 -11.24 22.89 -25.38
CA PRO A 102 -10.95 23.07 -23.98
C PRO A 102 -10.60 24.53 -23.68
N GLY A 103 -11.29 25.11 -22.71
CA GLY A 103 -11.14 26.52 -22.33
C GLY A 103 -12.02 27.49 -23.13
N LEU A 104 -12.87 27.04 -24.04
CA LEU A 104 -13.88 27.87 -24.70
C LEU A 104 -15.29 27.43 -24.29
N SER A 105 -16.03 28.32 -23.63
CA SER A 105 -17.41 28.09 -23.24
C SER A 105 -18.32 29.17 -23.81
N ALA A 106 -19.64 28.95 -23.73
CA ALA A 106 -20.61 29.96 -24.15
C ALA A 106 -20.38 31.34 -23.50
N ALA A 107 -19.83 31.35 -22.28
CA ALA A 107 -19.54 32.56 -21.51
C ALA A 107 -18.37 33.40 -22.05
N ASN A 108 -17.49 32.84 -22.89
CA ASN A 108 -16.26 33.52 -23.33
C ASN A 108 -16.07 33.61 -24.87
N THR A 109 -17.08 33.20 -25.65
CA THR A 109 -17.06 33.27 -27.12
C THR A 109 -16.89 34.69 -27.68
N ASN A 110 -17.29 35.71 -26.93
CA ASN A 110 -17.10 37.12 -27.30
C ASN A 110 -15.63 37.55 -27.40
N LEU A 111 -14.70 36.76 -26.85
CA LEU A 111 -13.26 36.99 -26.92
C LEU A 111 -12.63 36.35 -28.17
N VAL A 112 -13.34 35.44 -28.85
CA VAL A 112 -12.80 34.70 -30.00
C VAL A 112 -12.60 35.63 -31.20
N ALA A 113 -11.42 35.54 -31.82
CA ALA A 113 -11.05 36.33 -32.99
C ALA A 113 -10.50 35.46 -34.13
N ASN A 114 -10.67 35.94 -35.36
CA ASN A 114 -10.13 35.34 -36.58
C ASN A 114 -10.58 33.88 -36.84
N ALA A 115 -11.79 33.53 -36.40
CA ALA A 115 -12.55 32.34 -36.76
C ALA A 115 -14.07 32.67 -36.68
N PRO A 116 -14.91 32.22 -37.63
CA PRO A 116 -16.36 32.43 -37.54
C PRO A 116 -16.96 31.68 -36.34
N LEU A 117 -17.78 32.36 -35.53
CA LEU A 117 -18.44 31.73 -34.37
C LEU A 117 -19.29 30.51 -34.78
N GLY A 118 -19.87 30.50 -35.98
CA GLY A 118 -20.64 29.35 -36.48
C GLY A 118 -19.82 28.08 -36.70
N GLU A 119 -18.50 28.18 -36.86
CA GLU A 119 -17.62 27.00 -37.01
C GLU A 119 -17.21 26.39 -35.65
N ILE A 120 -17.34 27.15 -34.56
CA ILE A 120 -16.91 26.75 -33.21
C ILE A 120 -18.08 26.53 -32.25
N ALA A 121 -19.23 27.19 -32.46
CA ALA A 121 -20.33 27.22 -31.49
C ALA A 121 -20.90 25.83 -31.15
N GLY A 122 -20.86 24.90 -32.12
CA GLY A 122 -21.27 23.51 -31.92
C GLY A 122 -20.27 22.67 -31.12
N TYR A 123 -19.10 23.20 -30.76
CA TYR A 123 -17.97 22.48 -30.17
C TYR A 123 -17.43 23.17 -28.91
N LEU A 124 -18.27 23.94 -28.21
CA LEU A 124 -17.84 24.69 -27.01
C LEU A 124 -17.84 23.80 -25.77
N THR A 125 -18.97 23.17 -25.47
CA THR A 125 -19.15 22.31 -24.30
C THR A 125 -19.66 20.94 -24.75
N PRO A 126 -19.20 19.82 -24.15
CA PRO A 126 -19.71 18.50 -24.45
C PRO A 126 -21.24 18.44 -24.37
N THR A 127 -21.88 18.12 -25.48
CA THR A 127 -23.32 17.91 -25.59
C THR A 127 -23.57 16.44 -25.74
N ILE A 128 -24.40 15.86 -24.86
CA ILE A 128 -24.67 14.43 -24.83
C ILE A 128 -25.07 13.98 -26.25
N GLY A 129 -24.34 12.99 -26.76
CA GLY A 129 -24.64 12.36 -28.04
C GLY A 129 -26.02 11.74 -27.97
N GLY A 130 -26.81 11.86 -29.03
CA GLY A 130 -28.24 11.49 -29.07
C GLY A 130 -28.58 10.03 -28.81
N ASP A 131 -27.66 9.24 -28.27
CA ASP A 131 -27.96 7.94 -27.72
C ASP A 131 -28.42 8.06 -26.27
N THR A 132 -29.73 8.03 -26.08
CA THR A 132 -30.38 7.94 -24.77
C THR A 132 -30.73 6.50 -24.40
N GLN A 133 -30.44 5.54 -25.28
CA GLN A 133 -30.72 4.14 -25.00
C GLN A 133 -29.69 3.63 -24.01
N ARG A 134 -30.17 3.01 -22.93
CA ARG A 134 -29.30 2.44 -21.90
C ARG A 134 -28.94 1.01 -22.35
N PRO A 135 -27.75 0.51 -21.97
CA PRO A 135 -27.38 -0.87 -22.24
C PRO A 135 -28.41 -1.84 -21.63
N VAL A 136 -28.53 -3.02 -22.22
CA VAL A 136 -29.26 -4.15 -21.61
C VAL A 136 -28.24 -5.09 -21.01
N VAL A 137 -28.43 -5.49 -19.76
CA VAL A 137 -27.57 -6.44 -19.06
C VAL A 137 -28.41 -7.50 -18.37
N THR A 138 -27.92 -8.74 -18.36
CA THR A 138 -28.50 -9.87 -17.63
C THR A 138 -27.38 -10.65 -16.94
N VAL A 139 -27.48 -10.80 -15.62
CA VAL A 139 -26.65 -11.72 -14.84
C VAL A 139 -27.09 -13.14 -15.17
N THR A 140 -26.15 -13.98 -15.60
CA THR A 140 -26.44 -15.38 -15.97
C THR A 140 -25.92 -16.36 -14.94
N PHE A 141 -24.86 -16.02 -14.19
CA PHE A 141 -24.37 -16.84 -13.08
C PHE A 141 -23.47 -16.02 -12.12
N PRO A 142 -23.55 -16.25 -10.80
CA PRO A 142 -24.63 -16.96 -10.10
C PRO A 142 -25.93 -16.16 -10.18
N ASN A 143 -27.05 -16.85 -10.36
CA ASN A 143 -28.34 -16.22 -10.62
C ASN A 143 -29.46 -16.65 -9.66
N GLY A 144 -29.17 -17.53 -8.70
CA GLY A 144 -30.06 -17.90 -7.60
C GLY A 144 -30.08 -19.39 -7.31
N GLY A 145 -30.07 -19.74 -6.02
CA GLY A 145 -30.17 -21.11 -5.52
C GLY A 145 -28.88 -21.93 -5.59
N GLU A 146 -27.81 -21.43 -6.20
CA GLU A 146 -26.53 -22.12 -6.24
C GLU A 146 -25.89 -22.19 -4.85
N THR A 147 -25.03 -23.19 -4.64
CA THR A 147 -24.14 -23.26 -3.48
C THR A 147 -22.71 -23.25 -3.98
N LEU A 148 -21.99 -22.18 -3.69
CA LEU A 148 -20.60 -21.97 -4.09
C LEU A 148 -19.70 -22.20 -2.89
N THR A 149 -18.62 -22.95 -3.10
CA THR A 149 -17.56 -23.09 -2.09
C THR A 149 -16.60 -21.91 -2.20
N ALA A 150 -16.39 -21.20 -1.10
CA ALA A 150 -15.42 -20.12 -1.04
C ALA A 150 -14.00 -20.59 -1.36
N ASN A 151 -13.15 -19.65 -1.79
CA ASN A 151 -11.77 -19.85 -2.22
C ASN A 151 -11.60 -20.81 -3.42
N ARG A 152 -12.70 -21.33 -3.99
CA ARG A 152 -12.70 -22.07 -5.25
C ARG A 152 -13.01 -21.13 -6.40
N LEU A 153 -12.17 -21.18 -7.43
CA LEU A 153 -12.37 -20.39 -8.62
C LEU A 153 -13.72 -20.76 -9.26
N THR A 154 -14.61 -19.78 -9.32
CA THR A 154 -15.83 -19.81 -10.13
C THR A 154 -15.78 -18.68 -11.15
N ASN A 155 -16.75 -18.61 -12.06
CA ASN A 155 -16.88 -17.48 -12.97
C ASN A 155 -18.17 -16.74 -12.66
N ILE A 156 -18.12 -15.42 -12.62
CA ILE A 156 -19.32 -14.59 -12.74
C ILE A 156 -19.58 -14.40 -14.23
N THR A 157 -20.79 -14.67 -14.71
CA THR A 157 -21.14 -14.52 -16.13
C THR A 157 -22.35 -13.63 -16.33
N TRP A 158 -22.37 -12.93 -17.46
CA TRP A 158 -23.43 -12.02 -17.85
C TRP A 158 -23.56 -11.93 -19.37
N ILE A 159 -24.67 -11.36 -19.82
CA ILE A 159 -24.88 -10.91 -21.19
C ILE A 159 -25.12 -9.42 -21.13
N ALA A 160 -24.34 -8.62 -21.86
CA ALA A 160 -24.58 -7.18 -21.97
C ALA A 160 -24.46 -6.71 -23.42
N THR A 161 -25.44 -5.95 -23.88
CA THR A 161 -25.53 -5.42 -25.25
C THR A 161 -26.04 -3.99 -25.25
N ASP A 162 -25.67 -3.25 -26.29
CA ASP A 162 -26.14 -1.88 -26.51
C ASP A 162 -26.01 -1.53 -28.00
N ASN A 163 -26.76 -0.51 -28.48
CA ASN A 163 -26.72 -0.04 -29.86
C ASN A 163 -25.42 0.66 -30.24
N VAL A 164 -24.70 1.29 -29.30
CA VAL A 164 -23.35 1.85 -29.51
C VAL A 164 -22.25 1.01 -28.86
N GLY A 165 -22.62 -0.12 -28.25
CA GLY A 165 -21.71 -1.07 -27.63
C GLY A 165 -21.40 -0.75 -26.17
N VAL A 166 -21.15 -1.81 -25.39
CA VAL A 166 -20.80 -1.72 -23.97
C VAL A 166 -19.30 -1.55 -23.81
N THR A 167 -18.87 -0.43 -23.22
CA THR A 167 -17.45 -0.10 -23.03
C THR A 167 -16.92 -0.55 -21.67
N SER A 168 -17.78 -0.68 -20.66
CA SER A 168 -17.34 -1.03 -19.30
C SER A 168 -18.34 -1.90 -18.55
N ILE A 169 -17.79 -2.80 -17.73
CA ILE A 169 -18.51 -3.65 -16.78
C ILE A 169 -17.97 -3.43 -15.37
N HIS A 170 -18.87 -3.24 -14.40
CA HIS A 170 -18.56 -3.21 -12.97
C HIS A 170 -19.33 -4.32 -12.26
N ILE A 171 -18.65 -5.03 -11.35
CA ILE A 171 -19.19 -6.20 -10.65
C ILE A 171 -19.22 -5.90 -9.15
N TYR A 172 -20.35 -6.17 -8.52
CA TYR A 172 -20.56 -6.01 -7.09
C TYR A 172 -21.13 -7.28 -6.46
N GLU A 173 -20.78 -7.53 -5.21
CA GLU A 173 -21.33 -8.60 -4.37
C GLU A 173 -22.10 -8.01 -3.20
N SER A 174 -23.27 -8.59 -2.93
CA SER A 174 -23.97 -8.43 -1.67
C SER A 174 -23.89 -9.73 -0.89
N LEU A 175 -23.71 -9.64 0.44
CA LEU A 175 -23.78 -10.77 1.37
C LEU A 175 -25.04 -10.72 2.25
N ASP A 176 -25.93 -9.75 2.01
CA ASP A 176 -27.09 -9.36 2.83
C ASP A 176 -28.37 -9.18 2.00
N ASN A 177 -28.55 -10.03 0.99
CA ASN A 177 -29.71 -10.07 0.10
C ASN A 177 -29.98 -8.78 -0.72
N GLY A 178 -28.93 -7.98 -0.95
CA GLY A 178 -28.97 -6.76 -1.75
C GLY A 178 -29.19 -5.48 -0.94
N ALA A 179 -29.09 -5.52 0.40
CA ALA A 179 -29.15 -4.30 1.21
C ALA A 179 -27.89 -3.45 1.04
N THR A 180 -26.72 -4.09 0.97
CA THR A 180 -25.44 -3.45 0.66
C THR A 180 -24.69 -4.22 -0.41
N TYR A 181 -23.79 -3.53 -1.11
CA TYR A 181 -22.99 -4.10 -2.20
C TYR A 181 -21.55 -3.60 -2.14
N ALA A 182 -20.61 -4.54 -2.02
CA ALA A 182 -19.18 -4.28 -2.12
C ALA A 182 -18.69 -4.47 -3.56
N PRO A 183 -17.76 -3.63 -4.06
CA PRO A 183 -17.16 -3.85 -5.37
C PRO A 183 -16.28 -5.11 -5.39
N LEU A 184 -16.36 -5.88 -6.47
CA LEU A 184 -15.45 -7.00 -6.78
C LEU A 184 -14.50 -6.66 -7.93
N ALA A 185 -14.97 -5.89 -8.91
CA ALA A 185 -14.19 -5.44 -10.06
C ALA A 185 -14.84 -4.21 -10.68
N SER A 186 -14.03 -3.36 -11.31
CA SER A 186 -14.48 -2.12 -11.95
C SER A 186 -13.74 -1.91 -13.25
N GLY A 187 -14.40 -1.34 -14.26
CA GLY A 187 -13.72 -0.98 -15.51
C GLY A 187 -13.41 -2.17 -16.43
N LEU A 188 -14.07 -3.33 -16.24
CA LEU A 188 -13.79 -4.52 -17.03
C LEU A 188 -14.29 -4.37 -18.47
N ALA A 189 -13.58 -4.98 -19.41
CA ALA A 189 -14.10 -5.16 -20.76
C ALA A 189 -15.32 -6.11 -20.75
N ASN A 190 -16.27 -5.91 -21.66
CA ASN A 190 -17.45 -6.75 -21.78
C ASN A 190 -17.13 -8.11 -22.43
N THR A 191 -16.52 -9.02 -21.68
CA THR A 191 -16.17 -10.39 -22.11
C THR A 191 -17.25 -11.42 -21.82
N GLY A 192 -18.31 -11.04 -21.07
CA GLY A 192 -19.39 -11.93 -20.64
C GLY A 192 -19.05 -12.89 -19.50
N SER A 193 -17.80 -12.88 -19.03
CA SER A 193 -17.32 -13.76 -17.95
C SER A 193 -16.12 -13.13 -17.23
N TRP A 194 -16.08 -13.29 -15.91
CA TRP A 194 -14.97 -12.88 -15.06
C TRP A 194 -14.59 -13.96 -14.04
N PRO A 195 -13.31 -14.37 -13.95
CA PRO A 195 -12.84 -15.35 -12.97
C PRO A 195 -12.88 -14.77 -11.55
N TRP A 196 -13.61 -15.45 -10.67
CA TRP A 196 -13.93 -15.02 -9.31
C TRP A 196 -13.89 -16.19 -8.32
N PRO A 197 -12.95 -16.20 -7.36
CA PRO A 197 -13.09 -17.01 -6.17
C PRO A 197 -13.94 -16.26 -5.12
N PRO A 198 -15.09 -16.80 -4.67
CA PRO A 198 -15.87 -16.19 -3.60
C PRO A 198 -15.05 -16.16 -2.32
N ALA A 199 -15.05 -15.04 -1.60
CA ALA A 199 -14.39 -14.96 -0.30
C ALA A 199 -15.03 -15.92 0.70
N ASN A 200 -14.26 -16.45 1.65
CA ASN A 200 -14.80 -17.26 2.75
C ASN A 200 -15.56 -16.35 3.73
N ARG A 201 -16.73 -15.89 3.31
CA ARG A 201 -17.72 -15.15 4.08
C ARG A 201 -19.06 -15.87 3.96
N PRO A 202 -19.23 -17.03 4.64
CA PRO A 202 -20.42 -17.86 4.49
C PRO A 202 -21.73 -17.08 4.67
N THR A 203 -22.68 -17.29 3.77
CA THR A 203 -24.01 -16.67 3.78
C THR A 203 -24.94 -17.45 2.86
N THR A 204 -26.24 -17.44 3.14
CA THR A 204 -27.29 -17.98 2.26
C THR A 204 -27.98 -16.89 1.43
N THR A 205 -27.52 -15.64 1.54
CA THR A 205 -28.19 -14.46 1.01
C THR A 205 -27.33 -13.68 0.01
N ALA A 206 -26.32 -14.32 -0.57
CA ALA A 206 -25.41 -13.65 -1.49
C ALA A 206 -26.12 -13.29 -2.82
N ARG A 207 -25.76 -12.14 -3.39
CA ARG A 207 -26.25 -11.68 -4.72
C ARG A 207 -25.14 -11.00 -5.50
N ILE A 208 -25.12 -11.19 -6.81
CA ILE A 208 -24.23 -10.45 -7.72
C ILE A 208 -25.03 -9.36 -8.42
N ARG A 209 -24.41 -8.19 -8.59
CA ARG A 209 -24.92 -7.11 -9.42
C ARG A 209 -23.89 -6.74 -10.46
N ILE A 210 -24.32 -6.67 -11.72
CA ILE A 210 -23.50 -6.24 -12.85
C ILE A 210 -24.03 -4.91 -13.34
N VAL A 211 -23.15 -3.91 -13.43
CA VAL A 211 -23.45 -2.62 -14.05
C VAL A 211 -22.73 -2.55 -15.39
N ALA A 212 -23.48 -2.33 -16.47
CA ALA A 212 -22.95 -2.13 -17.81
C ALA A 212 -23.00 -0.65 -18.17
N VAL A 213 -21.94 -0.14 -18.80
CA VAL A 213 -21.83 1.24 -19.29
C VAL A 213 -21.53 1.21 -20.79
N ASP A 214 -22.31 1.93 -21.58
CA ASP A 214 -22.15 2.00 -23.04
C ASP A 214 -21.06 3.01 -23.48
N ALA A 215 -20.86 3.13 -24.79
CA ALA A 215 -19.94 4.13 -25.36
C ALA A 215 -20.45 5.57 -25.26
N ALA A 216 -21.72 5.76 -24.89
CA ALA A 216 -22.34 7.05 -24.65
C ALA A 216 -22.31 7.51 -23.18
N GLY A 217 -21.85 6.65 -22.27
CA GLY A 217 -21.87 6.88 -20.83
C GLY A 217 -23.21 6.56 -20.16
N ASN A 218 -24.22 6.06 -20.90
CA ASN A 218 -25.42 5.54 -20.26
C ASN A 218 -25.09 4.23 -19.54
N SER A 219 -25.75 3.99 -18.42
CA SER A 219 -25.53 2.79 -17.61
C SER A 219 -26.83 2.12 -17.22
N SER A 220 -26.80 0.79 -17.13
CA SER A 220 -27.87 -0.02 -16.56
C SER A 220 -27.26 -1.11 -15.70
N ASN A 221 -28.10 -1.80 -14.91
CA ASN A 221 -27.63 -2.90 -14.08
C ASN A 221 -28.65 -4.02 -14.04
N ASP A 222 -28.16 -5.22 -13.77
CA ASP A 222 -28.96 -6.38 -13.41
C ASP A 222 -28.38 -7.06 -12.18
N ILE A 223 -29.24 -7.77 -11.46
CA ILE A 223 -28.94 -8.42 -10.19
C ILE A 223 -29.36 -9.89 -10.30
N SER A 224 -28.61 -10.81 -9.70
CA SER A 224 -29.01 -12.22 -9.56
C SER A 224 -30.50 -12.35 -9.19
N ASN A 225 -31.26 -13.16 -9.91
CA ASN A 225 -32.72 -13.30 -9.77
C ASN A 225 -33.14 -13.73 -8.36
N ALA A 226 -32.36 -14.59 -7.71
CA ALA A 226 -32.51 -14.94 -6.30
C ALA A 226 -31.15 -14.98 -5.59
N ALA A 227 -31.18 -15.16 -4.27
CA ALA A 227 -29.98 -15.35 -3.50
C ALA A 227 -29.32 -16.71 -3.78
N PHE A 228 -27.99 -16.76 -3.70
CA PHE A 228 -27.20 -17.99 -3.68
C PHE A 228 -26.46 -18.12 -2.35
N THR A 229 -25.94 -19.32 -2.08
CA THR A 229 -25.22 -19.65 -0.86
C THR A 229 -23.73 -19.69 -1.11
N ILE A 230 -22.95 -19.08 -0.21
CA ILE A 230 -21.50 -19.26 -0.10
C ILE A 230 -21.24 -20.10 1.15
N VAL A 231 -20.48 -21.19 1.03
CA VAL A 231 -20.06 -22.04 2.15
C VAL A 231 -18.54 -22.01 2.29
N SER A 232 -18.04 -22.24 3.51
CA SER A 232 -16.61 -22.36 3.75
C SER A 232 -16.00 -23.54 3.01
N PRO A 233 -14.75 -23.43 2.54
CA PRO A 233 -14.02 -24.58 2.02
C PRO A 233 -13.73 -25.58 3.16
N PRO A 234 -13.62 -26.88 2.86
CA PRO A 234 -13.13 -27.84 3.83
C PRO A 234 -11.63 -27.61 4.10
N GLY A 235 -11.20 -27.77 5.34
CA GLY A 235 -9.81 -27.61 5.76
C GLY A 235 -9.69 -26.75 7.02
N GLY A 236 -8.45 -26.53 7.45
CA GLY A 236 -8.16 -25.83 8.70
C GLY A 236 -8.10 -26.77 9.91
N THR A 237 -7.17 -26.50 10.82
CA THR A 237 -7.22 -27.04 12.20
C THR A 237 -8.43 -26.45 12.94
N VAL A 238 -8.73 -25.18 12.71
CA VAL A 238 -9.93 -24.48 13.21
C VAL A 238 -10.77 -23.89 12.06
N PRO A 239 -12.11 -23.79 12.20
CA PRO A 239 -12.99 -23.36 11.12
C PRO A 239 -13.12 -21.83 11.03
N THR A 240 -12.01 -21.12 10.90
CA THR A 240 -12.02 -19.67 10.69
C THR A 240 -12.49 -19.30 9.29
N THR A 241 -12.90 -18.04 9.15
CA THR A 241 -13.36 -17.40 7.92
C THR A 241 -12.68 -16.05 7.78
N LEU A 242 -12.90 -15.35 6.66
CA LEU A 242 -12.35 -14.02 6.46
C LEU A 242 -12.91 -13.01 7.50
N ARG A 243 -14.10 -13.25 8.07
CA ARG A 243 -14.68 -12.38 9.10
C ARG A 243 -13.86 -12.35 10.38
N ASP A 244 -13.21 -13.46 10.72
CA ASP A 244 -12.39 -13.60 11.93
C ASP A 244 -11.12 -12.72 11.88
N PHE A 245 -10.73 -12.27 10.68
CA PHE A 245 -9.53 -11.47 10.43
C PHE A 245 -9.81 -10.06 9.93
N ASP A 246 -11.08 -9.64 9.90
CA ASP A 246 -11.48 -8.29 9.48
C ASP A 246 -10.85 -7.22 10.39
N MET A 247 -10.24 -6.21 9.75
CA MET A 247 -9.56 -5.12 10.43
C MET A 247 -9.94 -3.75 9.84
N PRO A 248 -10.11 -2.71 10.68
CA PRO A 248 -10.42 -1.35 10.25
C PRO A 248 -9.36 -0.72 9.32
N GLY A 249 -9.69 0.41 8.70
CA GLY A 249 -8.86 1.16 7.76
C GLY A 249 -9.44 1.15 6.35
N THR A 250 -8.63 1.53 5.36
CA THR A 250 -9.01 1.43 3.95
C THR A 250 -9.20 -0.05 3.58
N GLN A 251 -10.37 -0.36 3.03
CA GLN A 251 -10.73 -1.70 2.54
C GLN A 251 -10.40 -1.86 1.05
N PRO A 252 -10.41 -3.08 0.49
CA PRO A 252 -10.23 -3.30 -0.94
C PRO A 252 -11.15 -2.40 -1.78
N PHE A 253 -10.60 -1.86 -2.87
CA PHE A 253 -11.21 -0.89 -3.78
C PHE A 253 -11.57 0.49 -3.19
N GLN A 254 -11.22 0.77 -1.93
CA GLN A 254 -11.37 2.10 -1.32
C GLN A 254 -10.10 2.96 -1.44
N GLY A 255 -8.96 2.36 -1.80
CA GLY A 255 -7.68 3.05 -1.94
C GLY A 255 -7.56 3.90 -3.20
N GLY A 256 -8.62 4.03 -4.01
CA GLY A 256 -8.60 4.75 -5.29
C GLY A 256 -7.79 4.01 -6.37
N SER A 257 -7.04 4.76 -7.17
CA SER A 257 -6.24 4.17 -8.26
C SER A 257 -5.18 3.21 -7.73
N GLU A 258 -4.84 2.21 -8.55
CA GLU A 258 -3.70 1.33 -8.29
C GLU A 258 -2.43 2.15 -8.03
N PHE A 259 -1.53 1.60 -7.22
CA PHE A 259 -0.27 2.25 -6.92
C PHE A 259 0.60 2.34 -8.17
N ALA A 260 1.19 3.52 -8.39
CA ALA A 260 2.21 3.65 -9.41
C ALA A 260 3.40 2.73 -9.12
N ALA A 261 3.97 2.16 -10.19
CA ALA A 261 5.19 1.38 -10.09
C ALA A 261 6.32 2.25 -9.50
N PRO A 262 7.12 1.77 -8.52
CA PRO A 262 8.22 2.53 -7.91
C PRO A 262 9.23 3.12 -8.90
N GLU A 263 9.39 2.50 -10.06
CA GLU A 263 10.22 2.98 -11.17
C GLU A 263 9.77 4.36 -11.68
N SER A 264 8.47 4.66 -11.58
CA SER A 264 7.92 5.97 -11.90
C SER A 264 8.50 7.04 -10.97
N CYS A 265 8.58 6.74 -9.67
CA CYS A 265 9.22 7.60 -8.69
C CYS A 265 10.74 7.68 -8.92
N ALA A 266 11.37 6.57 -9.31
CA ALA A 266 12.81 6.46 -9.55
C ALA A 266 13.35 7.42 -10.62
N THR A 267 12.50 7.83 -11.56
CA THR A 267 12.84 8.84 -12.59
C THR A 267 13.37 10.14 -11.97
N CYS A 268 12.88 10.50 -10.78
CA CYS A 268 13.31 11.69 -10.05
C CYS A 268 13.95 11.37 -8.70
N HIS A 269 13.60 10.25 -8.07
CA HIS A 269 14.06 9.85 -6.73
C HIS A 269 15.08 8.69 -6.75
N GLY A 270 15.69 8.41 -7.89
CA GLY A 270 16.72 7.38 -8.03
C GLY A 270 17.83 7.73 -9.03
N ASN A 271 18.88 6.93 -9.02
CA ASN A 271 20.03 6.97 -9.94
C ASN A 271 20.81 8.30 -9.99
N TYR A 272 20.74 9.14 -8.96
CA TYR A 272 21.49 10.39 -8.84
C TYR A 272 22.52 10.40 -7.71
N SER A 273 22.31 9.65 -6.63
CA SER A 273 23.26 9.49 -5.54
C SER A 273 22.93 8.28 -4.66
N PRO A 274 23.66 7.16 -4.78
CA PRO A 274 23.44 5.96 -3.97
C PRO A 274 23.51 6.22 -2.45
N ALA A 275 24.21 7.27 -2.02
CA ALA A 275 24.39 7.61 -0.61
C ALA A 275 23.15 8.25 0.04
N VAL A 276 22.26 8.85 -0.74
CA VAL A 276 21.11 9.61 -0.20
C VAL A 276 19.79 9.36 -0.91
N GLU A 277 19.80 8.81 -2.13
CA GLU A 277 18.59 8.71 -2.93
C GLU A 277 17.57 7.71 -2.35
N PRO A 278 16.27 8.03 -2.36
CA PRO A 278 15.25 7.14 -1.80
C PRO A 278 15.18 5.78 -2.49
N TYR A 279 15.12 5.76 -3.83
CA TYR A 279 14.77 4.55 -4.58
C TYR A 279 15.73 3.39 -4.33
N ARG A 280 17.04 3.60 -4.53
CA ARG A 280 18.03 2.53 -4.37
C ARG A 280 18.19 2.07 -2.92
N ASN A 281 18.03 2.98 -1.95
CA ASN A 281 18.09 2.62 -0.53
C ASN A 281 16.89 1.74 -0.15
N TRP A 282 15.67 2.12 -0.57
CA TRP A 282 14.46 1.34 -0.38
C TRP A 282 14.54 -0.02 -1.09
N GLN A 283 15.01 -0.05 -2.35
CA GLN A 283 15.12 -1.25 -3.18
C GLN A 283 16.03 -2.33 -2.58
N GLY A 284 16.97 -1.95 -1.69
CA GLY A 284 17.84 -2.90 -0.99
C GLY A 284 17.30 -3.38 0.36
N SER A 285 16.13 -2.88 0.79
CA SER A 285 15.53 -3.19 2.09
C SER A 285 14.54 -4.35 1.99
N MET A 286 14.15 -4.92 3.13
CA MET A 286 13.06 -5.91 3.13
C MET A 286 11.68 -5.30 2.81
N MET A 287 11.52 -3.98 2.85
CA MET A 287 10.25 -3.33 2.48
C MET A 287 9.90 -3.57 1.01
N SER A 288 10.88 -3.43 0.10
CA SER A 288 10.74 -3.72 -1.34
C SER A 288 10.66 -5.21 -1.68
N HIS A 289 10.78 -6.07 -0.68
CA HIS A 289 10.86 -7.52 -0.82
C HIS A 289 9.90 -8.25 0.13
N ALA A 290 8.98 -7.52 0.78
CA ALA A 290 8.10 -8.09 1.80
C ALA A 290 7.19 -9.21 1.24
N GLY A 291 6.82 -9.11 -0.04
CA GLY A 291 6.03 -10.12 -0.76
C GLY A 291 6.86 -11.16 -1.52
N ARG A 292 8.19 -11.17 -1.37
CA ARG A 292 9.11 -12.16 -1.98
C ARG A 292 9.89 -12.97 -0.94
N ASP A 293 9.63 -12.75 0.34
CA ASP A 293 10.33 -13.42 1.43
C ASP A 293 9.82 -14.87 1.57
N PRO A 294 10.65 -15.89 1.30
CA PRO A 294 10.23 -17.29 1.36
C PRO A 294 9.89 -17.76 2.79
N LEU A 295 10.43 -17.11 3.84
CA LEU A 295 10.02 -17.41 5.21
C LEU A 295 8.60 -16.91 5.48
N PHE A 296 8.27 -15.72 4.97
CA PHE A 296 6.91 -15.19 5.02
C PHE A 296 5.94 -16.10 4.25
N GLU A 297 6.28 -16.50 3.01
CA GLU A 297 5.42 -17.36 2.20
C GLU A 297 5.17 -18.70 2.91
N ALA A 298 6.21 -19.32 3.48
CA ALA A 298 6.08 -20.56 4.23
C ALA A 298 5.20 -20.40 5.48
N ASN A 299 5.40 -19.33 6.26
CA ASN A 299 4.59 -19.07 7.45
C ASN A 299 3.13 -18.80 7.08
N MET A 300 2.87 -18.03 6.02
CA MET A 300 1.50 -17.76 5.54
C MET A 300 0.79 -19.05 5.07
N VAL A 301 1.52 -19.98 4.45
CA VAL A 301 0.98 -21.29 4.07
C VAL A 301 0.58 -22.09 5.31
N ILE A 302 1.45 -22.18 6.31
CA ILE A 302 1.17 -22.89 7.58
C ILE A 302 -0.01 -22.22 8.30
N ALA A 303 -0.02 -20.89 8.38
CA ALA A 303 -1.10 -20.12 8.97
C ALA A 303 -2.46 -20.42 8.33
N ASN A 304 -2.54 -20.45 7.00
CA ASN A 304 -3.78 -20.80 6.30
C ASN A 304 -4.18 -22.28 6.47
N GLN A 305 -3.23 -23.18 6.74
CA GLN A 305 -3.50 -24.59 7.06
C GLN A 305 -4.05 -24.74 8.49
N ASP A 306 -3.56 -23.93 9.42
CA ASP A 306 -4.03 -23.90 10.80
C ASP A 306 -5.40 -23.23 10.93
N ALA A 307 -5.50 -22.01 10.41
CA ALA A 307 -6.69 -21.18 10.45
C ALA A 307 -6.94 -20.60 9.05
N PRO A 308 -7.86 -21.19 8.26
CA PRO A 308 -8.20 -20.71 6.93
C PRO A 308 -8.51 -19.21 6.93
N ASP A 309 -8.06 -18.52 5.88
CA ASP A 309 -8.24 -17.08 5.66
C ASP A 309 -7.44 -16.16 6.61
N SER A 310 -6.67 -16.70 7.55
CA SER A 310 -5.74 -15.93 8.39
C SER A 310 -4.66 -15.19 7.59
N GLY A 311 -4.32 -15.71 6.41
CA GLY A 311 -3.38 -15.07 5.50
C GLY A 311 -3.79 -13.66 5.06
N ASP A 312 -5.07 -13.26 5.16
CA ASP A 312 -5.50 -11.91 4.77
C ASP A 312 -4.78 -10.82 5.57
N LEU A 313 -4.61 -11.04 6.88
CA LEU A 313 -3.86 -10.13 7.75
C LEU A 313 -2.40 -9.99 7.30
N CYS A 314 -1.80 -11.09 6.84
CA CYS A 314 -0.42 -11.14 6.35
C CYS A 314 -0.30 -10.36 5.03
N LEU A 315 -1.18 -10.65 4.07
CA LEU A 315 -1.21 -10.03 2.74
C LEU A 315 -1.44 -8.52 2.83
N ARG A 316 -2.22 -8.07 3.81
CA ARG A 316 -2.51 -6.64 4.04
C ARG A 316 -1.23 -5.83 4.23
N CYS A 317 -0.25 -6.35 4.96
CA CYS A 317 1.04 -5.68 5.22
C CYS A 317 2.12 -6.02 4.19
N HIS A 318 2.17 -7.27 3.74
CA HIS A 318 3.27 -7.77 2.91
C HIS A 318 3.06 -7.59 1.41
N LEU A 319 1.80 -7.48 0.94
CA LEU A 319 1.40 -7.33 -0.47
C LEU A 319 0.25 -6.31 -0.61
N SER A 320 0.41 -5.15 0.02
CA SER A 320 -0.67 -4.18 0.23
C SER A 320 -1.33 -3.66 -1.04
N GLN A 321 -0.58 -3.51 -2.15
CA GLN A 321 -1.18 -3.12 -3.43
C GLN A 321 -2.20 -4.16 -3.91
N GLY A 322 -1.82 -5.43 -3.94
CA GLY A 322 -2.72 -6.50 -4.36
C GLY A 322 -3.91 -6.65 -3.42
N TRP A 323 -3.68 -6.54 -2.11
CA TRP A 323 -4.76 -6.55 -1.11
C TRP A 323 -5.76 -5.40 -1.35
N LEU A 324 -5.28 -4.16 -1.50
CA LEU A 324 -6.12 -2.98 -1.79
C LEU A 324 -6.88 -3.08 -3.11
N GLN A 325 -6.40 -3.88 -4.06
CA GLN A 325 -7.05 -4.10 -5.36
C GLN A 325 -7.88 -5.41 -5.40
N GLY A 326 -8.18 -5.99 -4.24
CA GLY A 326 -9.06 -7.16 -4.11
C GLY A 326 -8.47 -8.47 -4.63
N ARG A 327 -7.13 -8.58 -4.68
CA ARG A 327 -6.39 -9.78 -5.09
C ARG A 327 -5.94 -10.67 -3.93
N SER A 328 -6.43 -10.41 -2.71
CA SER A 328 -6.14 -11.22 -1.52
C SER A 328 -7.03 -12.46 -1.33
N VAL A 329 -7.94 -12.76 -2.27
CA VAL A 329 -8.81 -13.94 -2.20
C VAL A 329 -8.50 -14.88 -3.38
N PRO A 330 -8.04 -16.13 -3.15
CA PRO A 330 -7.78 -16.73 -1.84
C PRO A 330 -6.60 -16.07 -1.11
N THR A 331 -6.58 -16.20 0.22
CA THR A 331 -5.60 -15.57 1.14
C THR A 331 -4.23 -16.25 1.14
N ASP A 332 -3.94 -17.04 0.11
CA ASP A 332 -2.66 -17.71 -0.13
C ASP A 332 -1.74 -16.89 -1.06
N GLY A 333 -2.21 -15.72 -1.52
CA GLY A 333 -1.45 -14.85 -2.42
C GLY A 333 -1.37 -15.35 -3.88
N SER A 334 -2.07 -16.43 -4.25
CA SER A 334 -2.02 -17.04 -5.59
C SER A 334 -2.48 -16.11 -6.73
N ARG A 335 -3.25 -15.06 -6.41
CA ARG A 335 -3.70 -14.04 -7.39
C ARG A 335 -2.84 -12.79 -7.45
N MET A 336 -1.79 -12.70 -6.64
CA MET A 336 -0.89 -11.55 -6.61
C MET A 336 -0.09 -11.47 -7.91
N THR A 337 -0.04 -10.28 -8.50
CA THR A 337 0.74 -10.02 -9.71
C THR A 337 2.21 -9.79 -9.38
N ALA A 338 3.08 -9.70 -10.40
CA ALA A 338 4.49 -9.35 -10.21
C ALA A 338 4.69 -7.98 -9.53
N THR A 339 3.79 -7.01 -9.80
CA THR A 339 3.86 -5.68 -9.17
C THR A 339 3.42 -5.72 -7.70
N ASP A 340 2.46 -6.58 -7.35
CA ASP A 340 2.02 -6.73 -5.96
C ASP A 340 3.14 -7.29 -5.06
N LYS A 341 4.03 -8.12 -5.63
CA LYS A 341 5.17 -8.74 -4.91
C LYS A 341 6.27 -7.76 -4.51
N ILE A 342 6.24 -6.52 -5.00
CA ILE A 342 7.10 -5.42 -4.51
C ILE A 342 6.85 -5.15 -3.01
N GLY A 343 5.68 -5.52 -2.51
CA GLY A 343 5.33 -5.42 -1.10
C GLY A 343 5.09 -3.99 -0.65
N VAL A 344 5.89 -3.49 0.28
CA VAL A 344 5.74 -2.14 0.87
C VAL A 344 6.36 -1.11 -0.10
N SER A 345 5.53 -0.62 -1.03
CA SER A 345 5.94 0.31 -2.08
C SER A 345 5.97 1.79 -1.63
N CYS A 346 6.51 2.67 -2.48
CA CYS A 346 6.56 4.11 -2.22
C CYS A 346 5.17 4.69 -1.95
N GLU A 347 4.17 4.32 -2.77
CA GLU A 347 2.82 4.87 -2.66
C GLU A 347 2.06 4.38 -1.44
N LEU A 348 2.31 3.16 -0.96
CA LEU A 348 1.70 2.70 0.30
C LEU A 348 2.03 3.66 1.44
N CYS A 349 3.32 3.97 1.59
CA CYS A 349 3.82 4.86 2.62
C CYS A 349 3.39 6.31 2.36
N HIS A 350 3.65 6.80 1.15
CA HIS A 350 3.47 8.20 0.81
C HIS A 350 2.02 8.60 0.50
N ARG A 351 1.06 7.68 0.48
CA ARG A 351 -0.38 8.01 0.45
C ARG A 351 -1.05 7.76 1.80
N MET A 352 -0.31 7.32 2.82
CA MET A 352 -0.88 6.98 4.11
C MET A 352 -1.40 8.21 4.85
N VAL A 353 -2.62 8.11 5.33
CA VAL A 353 -3.32 9.09 6.16
C VAL A 353 -3.28 8.64 7.60
N ASP A 354 -3.18 9.60 8.52
CA ASP A 354 -3.29 9.35 9.95
C ASP A 354 -4.71 8.85 10.26
N PRO A 355 -4.89 7.63 10.81
CA PRO A 355 -6.23 7.14 11.15
C PRO A 355 -6.89 7.99 12.25
N VAL A 356 -6.09 8.75 13.01
CA VAL A 356 -6.56 9.63 14.09
C VAL A 356 -6.41 11.09 13.70
N TYR A 357 -7.50 11.69 13.23
CA TYR A 357 -7.53 13.11 12.89
C TYR A 357 -7.28 13.99 14.12
N LYS A 358 -6.36 14.95 14.01
CA LYS A 358 -6.03 15.94 15.04
C LYS A 358 -6.27 17.36 14.51
N PRO A 359 -7.33 18.07 14.96
CA PRO A 359 -7.59 19.43 14.53
C PRO A 359 -6.37 20.35 14.69
N GLY A 360 -6.05 21.12 13.65
CA GLY A 360 -4.89 22.02 13.64
C GLY A 360 -3.52 21.34 13.46
N VAL A 361 -3.46 20.00 13.40
CA VAL A 361 -2.23 19.23 13.16
C VAL A 361 -2.35 18.39 11.88
N SER A 362 -3.42 17.60 11.75
CA SER A 362 -3.67 16.79 10.56
C SER A 362 -4.07 17.69 9.39
N PRO A 363 -3.64 17.37 8.16
CA PRO A 363 -4.12 18.05 6.96
C PRO A 363 -5.65 18.08 6.89
N ALA A 364 -6.25 19.23 6.59
CA ALA A 364 -7.70 19.42 6.70
C ALA A 364 -8.50 18.45 5.81
N GLN A 365 -7.98 18.14 4.62
CA GLN A 365 -8.62 17.21 3.67
C GLN A 365 -8.73 15.77 4.20
N ASP A 366 -7.98 15.40 5.24
CA ASP A 366 -8.01 14.04 5.80
C ASP A 366 -9.37 13.72 6.44
N THR A 367 -10.12 14.75 6.88
CA THR A 367 -11.48 14.58 7.41
C THR A 367 -12.42 13.89 6.43
N ASN A 368 -12.38 14.29 5.15
CA ASN A 368 -13.22 13.69 4.11
C ASN A 368 -12.79 12.26 3.79
N ILE A 369 -11.49 11.98 3.80
CA ILE A 369 -10.95 10.63 3.55
C ILE A 369 -11.41 9.68 4.67
N LEU A 370 -11.26 10.10 5.93
CA LEU A 370 -11.66 9.29 7.08
C LEU A 370 -13.18 9.10 7.16
N ALA A 371 -13.97 10.13 6.82
CA ALA A 371 -15.43 10.05 6.80
C ALA A 371 -15.97 9.13 5.69
N ALA A 372 -15.19 8.90 4.63
CA ALA A 372 -15.57 8.02 3.52
C ALA A 372 -15.28 6.52 3.78
N LEU A 373 -14.56 6.17 4.86
CA LEU A 373 -14.26 4.78 5.17
C LEU A 373 -15.52 4.03 5.61
N THR A 374 -15.76 2.87 5.02
CA THR A 374 -16.84 1.97 5.48
C THR A 374 -16.50 1.27 6.79
N PHE A 375 -15.21 1.23 7.14
CA PHE A 375 -14.71 0.56 8.34
C PHE A 375 -13.58 1.36 8.99
N PRO A 376 -13.87 2.49 9.66
CA PRO A 376 -12.85 3.40 10.17
C PRO A 376 -12.10 2.82 11.38
N GLY A 377 -10.77 2.98 11.38
CA GLY A 377 -9.91 2.67 12.53
C GLY A 377 -9.70 3.88 13.43
N THR A 378 -9.24 3.64 14.66
CA THR A 378 -9.00 4.71 15.66
C THR A 378 -7.59 4.70 16.25
N GLU A 379 -6.73 3.81 15.77
CA GLU A 379 -5.33 3.72 16.21
C GLU A 379 -4.45 3.10 15.10
N SER A 380 -3.14 3.13 15.33
CA SER A 380 -2.15 2.47 14.48
C SER A 380 -1.90 1.05 14.99
N GLY A 381 -1.90 0.07 14.08
CA GLY A 381 -1.61 -1.34 14.37
C GLY A 381 -2.29 -2.23 13.34
N ASN A 382 -1.96 -3.53 13.32
CA ASN A 382 -2.68 -4.57 12.59
C ASN A 382 -2.90 -4.30 11.08
N GLY A 383 -2.03 -3.51 10.45
CA GLY A 383 -2.22 -3.10 9.06
C GLY A 383 -3.42 -2.18 8.85
N MET A 384 -3.96 -1.53 9.89
CA MET A 384 -5.11 -0.61 9.83
C MET A 384 -4.77 0.73 9.16
N TYR A 385 -4.01 0.70 8.06
CA TYR A 385 -3.67 1.89 7.31
C TYR A 385 -4.90 2.53 6.66
N VAL A 386 -4.82 3.85 6.50
CA VAL A 386 -5.74 4.61 5.67
C VAL A 386 -4.95 5.16 4.49
N ILE A 387 -5.44 4.97 3.28
CA ILE A 387 -4.79 5.41 2.04
C ILE A 387 -5.62 6.53 1.43
N ASP A 388 -4.92 7.61 1.03
CA ASP A 388 -5.52 8.68 0.26
C ASP A 388 -5.95 8.17 -1.13
N PRO A 389 -7.25 8.21 -1.48
CA PRO A 389 -7.74 7.67 -2.74
C PRO A 389 -7.40 8.55 -3.96
N ASN A 390 -6.95 9.80 -3.75
CA ASN A 390 -6.71 10.78 -4.80
C ASN A 390 -5.23 10.91 -5.19
N SER A 391 -4.41 9.93 -4.83
CA SER A 391 -2.97 9.87 -5.17
C SER A 391 -2.14 11.07 -4.71
N LEU A 392 -2.63 11.82 -3.72
CA LEU A 392 -1.91 12.93 -3.12
C LEU A 392 -0.73 12.38 -2.29
N THR A 393 0.50 12.70 -2.73
CA THR A 393 1.72 12.25 -2.05
C THR A 393 1.93 13.03 -0.75
N ARG A 394 2.45 12.38 0.29
CA ARG A 394 2.58 12.90 1.65
C ARG A 394 4.01 12.74 2.13
N GLY A 395 4.46 13.68 2.94
CA GLY A 395 5.82 13.63 3.49
C GLY A 395 6.05 14.62 4.61
N PRO A 396 7.23 14.60 5.23
CA PRO A 396 7.47 15.39 6.44
C PRO A 396 7.66 16.89 6.16
N PHE A 397 7.90 17.32 4.92
CA PHE A 397 8.36 18.68 4.61
C PHE A 397 7.26 19.57 4.02
N THR A 398 7.17 20.82 4.50
CA THR A 398 6.26 21.86 4.00
C THR A 398 6.81 22.61 2.80
N ASN A 399 8.13 22.56 2.58
CA ASN A 399 8.83 23.30 1.54
C ASN A 399 9.40 22.37 0.45
N ALA A 400 8.72 21.27 0.14
CA ALA A 400 9.13 20.43 -0.98
C ALA A 400 8.87 21.16 -2.32
N ALA A 401 9.82 21.07 -3.24
CA ALA A 401 9.62 21.47 -4.63
C ALA A 401 9.46 20.19 -5.44
N ALA A 402 8.22 19.86 -5.81
CA ALA A 402 7.87 18.63 -6.49
C ALA A 402 7.05 18.92 -7.75
N PRO A 403 7.28 18.19 -8.86
CA PRO A 403 6.48 18.31 -10.09
C PRO A 403 5.14 17.56 -10.00
N HIS A 404 4.81 16.99 -8.84
CA HIS A 404 3.56 16.30 -8.54
C HIS A 404 2.90 16.90 -7.30
N LEU A 405 1.60 16.67 -7.13
CA LEU A 405 0.87 17.13 -5.95
C LEU A 405 1.44 16.51 -4.68
N PHE A 406 1.56 17.31 -3.63
CA PHE A 406 1.99 16.83 -2.33
C PHE A 406 1.32 17.60 -1.20
N VAL A 407 1.29 16.99 -0.01
CA VAL A 407 0.97 17.67 1.24
C VAL A 407 1.93 17.28 2.36
N ALA A 408 2.30 18.26 3.18
CA ALA A 408 3.05 17.99 4.39
C ALA A 408 2.18 17.26 5.41
N SER A 409 2.69 16.18 5.99
CA SER A 409 1.98 15.33 6.93
C SER A 409 2.81 15.14 8.20
N PRO A 410 2.36 15.65 9.36
CA PRO A 410 3.01 15.39 10.64
C PRO A 410 3.04 13.91 11.00
N PHE A 411 2.11 13.10 10.49
CA PHE A 411 2.09 11.65 10.71
C PHE A 411 3.38 10.98 10.23
N HIS A 412 3.94 11.43 9.12
CA HIS A 412 5.20 10.92 8.55
C HIS A 412 6.44 11.24 9.41
N ARG A 413 6.28 12.00 10.50
CA ARG A 413 7.33 12.27 11.50
C ARG A 413 7.11 11.51 12.81
N ARG A 414 6.03 10.73 12.95
CA ARG A 414 5.68 10.03 14.20
C ARG A 414 5.95 8.54 14.08
N ALA A 415 6.38 7.91 15.16
CA ALA A 415 6.55 6.46 15.23
C ALA A 415 5.25 5.67 14.94
N ALA A 416 4.09 6.26 15.22
CA ALA A 416 2.77 5.68 14.91
C ALA A 416 2.59 5.33 13.42
N PHE A 417 3.29 6.03 12.52
CA PHE A 417 3.32 5.69 11.10
C PHE A 417 3.88 4.28 10.87
N CYS A 418 4.99 3.94 11.53
CA CYS A 418 5.57 2.60 11.48
C CYS A 418 4.74 1.60 12.30
N GLY A 419 4.13 2.07 13.40
CA GLY A 419 3.25 1.27 14.27
C GLY A 419 2.06 0.66 13.53
N THR A 420 1.63 1.25 12.41
CA THR A 420 0.56 0.69 11.56
C THR A 420 0.81 -0.76 11.16
N CYS A 421 2.07 -1.14 10.90
CA CYS A 421 2.44 -2.52 10.53
C CYS A 421 3.30 -3.22 11.60
N HIS A 422 3.85 -2.49 12.58
CA HIS A 422 4.80 -3.01 13.57
C HIS A 422 4.22 -3.09 15.00
N ASP A 423 2.90 -3.09 15.12
CA ASP A 423 2.16 -3.52 16.32
C ASP A 423 1.08 -4.49 15.84
N VAL A 424 1.33 -5.80 15.99
CA VAL A 424 0.56 -6.84 15.32
C VAL A 424 -0.07 -7.76 16.33
N SER A 425 -1.35 -8.02 16.14
CA SER A 425 -2.19 -8.83 16.99
C SER A 425 -3.14 -9.70 16.19
N ASN A 426 -3.51 -10.83 16.77
CA ASN A 426 -4.44 -11.75 16.16
C ASN A 426 -5.89 -11.38 16.55
N PRO A 427 -6.74 -10.93 15.60
CA PRO A 427 -8.14 -10.57 15.86
C PRO A 427 -9.03 -11.75 16.23
N ALA A 428 -8.60 -12.99 16.01
CA ALA A 428 -9.37 -14.18 16.39
C ALA A 428 -9.46 -14.36 17.92
N PHE A 429 -8.67 -13.60 18.69
CA PHE A 429 -8.64 -13.68 20.15
C PHE A 429 -8.80 -12.32 20.81
N THR A 430 -9.65 -12.25 21.83
CA THR A 430 -9.87 -11.04 22.64
C THR A 430 -9.51 -11.29 24.10
N LYS A 431 -8.90 -10.29 24.74
CA LYS A 431 -8.56 -10.30 26.16
C LYS A 431 -9.82 -10.18 27.03
N ASP A 432 -10.01 -11.10 27.96
CA ASP A 432 -11.07 -11.03 28.96
C ASP A 432 -10.69 -10.14 30.16
N ALA A 433 -11.61 -9.99 31.13
CA ALA A 433 -11.39 -9.18 32.33
C ALA A 433 -10.27 -9.71 33.25
N GLY A 434 -9.92 -10.99 33.14
CA GLY A 434 -8.79 -11.60 33.85
C GLY A 434 -7.45 -11.42 33.13
N GLY A 435 -7.46 -10.82 31.93
CA GLY A 435 -6.27 -10.62 31.12
C GLY A 435 -5.91 -11.83 30.26
N ILE A 436 -6.78 -12.84 30.17
CA ILE A 436 -6.57 -14.07 29.40
C ILE A 436 -7.15 -13.87 28.00
N TYR A 437 -6.41 -14.26 26.97
CA TYR A 437 -6.87 -14.18 25.59
C TYR A 437 -7.77 -15.38 25.25
N GLN A 438 -9.04 -15.09 25.01
CA GLN A 438 -10.08 -16.06 24.67
C GLN A 438 -10.36 -16.04 23.17
N PRO A 439 -10.69 -17.19 22.56
CA PRO A 439 -11.08 -17.24 21.16
C PRO A 439 -12.44 -16.57 20.98
N ASN A 440 -12.57 -15.78 19.93
CA ASN A 440 -13.85 -15.23 19.51
C ASN A 440 -14.75 -16.33 18.92
N SER A 441 -16.03 -16.05 18.74
CA SER A 441 -16.90 -16.97 18.00
C SER A 441 -16.46 -17.03 16.54
N PHE A 442 -16.29 -18.23 15.98
CA PHE A 442 -15.93 -18.38 14.57
C PHE A 442 -16.94 -17.70 13.65
N ASN A 443 -16.48 -17.25 12.49
CA ASN A 443 -17.30 -16.58 11.50
C ASN A 443 -17.91 -15.26 12.02
N THR A 444 -17.23 -14.60 12.94
CA THR A 444 -17.61 -13.29 13.44
C THR A 444 -16.41 -12.36 13.47
N THR A 445 -16.64 -11.07 13.22
CA THR A 445 -15.63 -10.05 13.36
C THR A 445 -15.36 -9.75 14.83
N ALA A 446 -14.11 -9.42 15.17
CA ALA A 446 -13.73 -8.99 16.50
C ALA A 446 -14.57 -7.78 16.97
N GLY A 447 -15.00 -7.79 18.24
CA GLY A 447 -15.76 -6.66 18.82
C GLY A 447 -14.89 -5.44 19.16
N VAL A 448 -13.58 -5.61 19.23
CA VAL A 448 -12.57 -4.59 19.56
C VAL A 448 -11.36 -4.81 18.66
N TYR A 449 -10.78 -3.74 18.15
CA TYR A 449 -9.64 -3.81 17.20
C TYR A 449 -8.33 -3.28 17.75
N SER A 450 -8.34 -2.86 19.02
CA SER A 450 -7.13 -2.31 19.62
C SER A 450 -6.08 -3.39 19.78
N ALA A 451 -4.85 -3.14 19.32
CA ALA A 451 -3.76 -4.12 19.39
C ALA A 451 -3.51 -4.60 20.82
N HIS A 452 -3.80 -3.79 21.84
CA HIS A 452 -3.55 -4.15 23.25
C HIS A 452 -4.66 -5.02 23.86
N PHE A 453 -5.82 -5.12 23.20
CA PHE A 453 -6.94 -5.98 23.59
C PHE A 453 -6.99 -7.29 22.83
N LEU A 454 -6.30 -7.38 21.69
CA LEU A 454 -6.17 -8.59 20.89
C LEU A 454 -4.93 -9.39 21.28
N ALA A 455 -4.89 -10.69 20.96
CA ALA A 455 -3.74 -11.54 21.33
C ALA A 455 -2.44 -11.02 20.68
N PRO A 456 -1.34 -10.90 21.45
CA PRO A 456 -0.08 -10.36 20.93
C PRO A 456 0.58 -11.30 19.94
N VAL A 457 1.01 -10.73 18.82
CA VAL A 457 1.90 -11.40 17.85
C VAL A 457 3.23 -10.66 17.82
N GLU A 458 3.20 -9.37 17.51
CA GLU A 458 4.37 -8.50 17.54
C GLU A 458 4.06 -7.23 18.34
N ARG A 459 5.05 -6.75 19.10
CA ARG A 459 4.92 -5.59 19.98
C ARG A 459 5.98 -4.53 19.77
N THR A 460 6.67 -4.54 18.63
CA THR A 460 7.80 -3.63 18.37
C THR A 460 7.46 -2.17 18.65
N TYR A 461 6.31 -1.70 18.17
CA TYR A 461 5.84 -0.34 18.42
C TYR A 461 5.51 -0.10 19.90
N SER A 462 4.74 -1.00 20.52
CA SER A 462 4.38 -0.92 21.94
C SER A 462 5.59 -0.95 22.89
N GLU A 463 6.56 -1.81 22.60
CA GLU A 463 7.85 -1.89 23.30
C GLU A 463 8.61 -0.56 23.22
N TRP A 464 8.60 0.09 22.06
CA TRP A 464 9.17 1.43 21.90
C TRP A 464 8.40 2.51 22.67
N VAL A 465 7.06 2.51 22.59
CA VAL A 465 6.21 3.46 23.34
C VAL A 465 6.51 3.40 24.84
N ALA A 466 6.74 2.19 25.36
CA ALA A 466 7.01 1.93 26.77
C ALA A 466 8.49 2.05 27.17
N SER A 467 9.37 2.42 26.24
CA SER A 467 10.81 2.56 26.50
C SER A 467 11.20 3.98 26.90
N ALA A 468 12.42 4.13 27.42
CA ALA A 468 13.04 5.43 27.70
C ALA A 468 13.36 6.25 26.42
N TYR A 469 13.19 5.69 25.23
CA TYR A 469 13.37 6.42 23.97
C TYR A 469 12.14 7.27 23.61
N ASN A 470 11.02 7.05 24.29
CA ASN A 470 9.79 7.84 24.17
C ASN A 470 9.52 8.63 25.48
N PRO A 471 9.24 9.95 25.43
CA PRO A 471 9.26 10.84 24.26
C PRO A 471 10.68 11.32 23.95
N GLY A 472 11.10 11.31 22.68
CA GLY A 472 12.37 11.93 22.27
C GLY A 472 12.92 11.45 20.92
N THR A 473 12.95 10.13 20.72
CA THR A 473 13.50 9.50 19.51
C THR A 473 12.42 8.65 18.86
N THR A 474 12.15 8.86 17.57
CA THR A 474 11.16 8.06 16.83
C THR A 474 11.81 6.88 16.09
N CYS A 475 11.00 5.97 15.57
CA CYS A 475 11.47 4.90 14.69
C CYS A 475 12.32 5.44 13.53
N GLN A 476 11.88 6.55 12.94
CA GLN A 476 12.54 7.19 11.81
C GLN A 476 13.92 7.74 12.17
N ASP A 477 14.17 8.19 13.40
CA ASP A 477 15.48 8.74 13.77
C ASP A 477 16.60 7.68 13.67
N CYS A 478 16.28 6.40 13.89
CA CYS A 478 17.21 5.28 13.73
C CYS A 478 17.10 4.61 12.34
N HIS A 479 15.90 4.23 11.92
CA HIS A 479 15.69 3.42 10.70
C HIS A 479 15.55 4.25 9.42
N MET A 480 15.40 5.57 9.55
CA MET A 480 15.43 6.52 8.44
C MET A 480 16.34 7.70 8.76
N ARG A 481 17.53 7.39 9.30
CA ARG A 481 18.46 8.38 9.85
C ARG A 481 18.66 9.57 8.92
N LYS A 482 18.79 10.75 9.51
CA LYS A 482 18.99 12.01 8.79
C LYS A 482 20.33 11.99 8.06
N VAL A 483 20.29 12.29 6.77
CA VAL A 483 21.46 12.50 5.92
C VAL A 483 21.41 13.89 5.29
N THR A 484 22.56 14.36 4.80
CA THR A 484 22.66 15.63 4.09
C THR A 484 22.65 15.38 2.58
N GLY A 485 21.71 16.00 1.87
CA GLY A 485 21.58 15.84 0.43
C GLY A 485 20.29 16.41 -0.15
N TYR A 486 20.05 16.11 -1.44
CA TYR A 486 18.79 16.40 -2.12
C TYR A 486 17.88 15.19 -2.06
N GLY A 487 16.58 15.41 -1.84
CA GLY A 487 15.58 14.33 -1.86
C GLY A 487 15.17 13.87 -3.25
N CYS A 488 15.67 14.54 -4.29
CA CYS A 488 15.37 14.29 -5.69
C CYS A 488 16.55 14.74 -6.56
N ASN A 489 16.66 14.17 -7.76
CA ASN A 489 17.67 14.51 -8.76
C ASN A 489 17.53 15.97 -9.22
N THR A 490 18.58 16.77 -8.97
CA THR A 490 18.61 18.20 -9.31
C THR A 490 18.73 18.47 -10.80
N ASN A 491 19.19 17.49 -11.59
CA ASN A 491 19.22 17.62 -13.05
C ASN A 491 17.82 17.61 -13.65
N THR A 492 16.90 16.82 -13.08
CA THR A 492 15.51 16.75 -13.53
C THR A 492 14.63 17.76 -12.80
N ASN A 493 14.97 18.13 -11.56
CA ASN A 493 14.23 19.09 -10.74
C ASN A 493 15.18 20.10 -10.06
N PRO A 494 15.60 21.17 -10.76
CA PRO A 494 16.59 22.13 -10.24
C PRO A 494 16.14 22.90 -8.98
N GLY A 495 14.82 22.99 -8.74
CA GLY A 495 14.25 23.70 -7.59
C GLY A 495 14.25 22.91 -6.27
N VAL A 496 14.73 21.66 -6.27
CA VAL A 496 14.72 20.81 -5.08
C VAL A 496 15.65 21.39 -4.01
N PRO A 497 15.17 21.61 -2.77
CA PRO A 497 15.99 22.20 -1.72
C PRO A 497 17.05 21.21 -1.22
N TRP A 498 18.23 21.75 -0.92
CA TRP A 498 19.27 21.05 -0.16
C TRP A 498 18.84 20.90 1.30
N ARG A 499 19.06 19.73 1.89
CA ARG A 499 18.62 19.42 3.26
C ARG A 499 19.76 18.80 4.07
N THR A 500 19.82 19.14 5.35
CA THR A 500 20.69 18.47 6.34
C THR A 500 19.93 17.41 7.15
N ASP A 501 18.62 17.30 6.92
CA ASP A 501 17.67 16.47 7.67
C ASP A 501 16.88 15.52 6.75
N LEU A 502 17.45 15.13 5.60
CA LEU A 502 16.78 14.23 4.65
C LEU A 502 16.68 12.80 5.26
N PRO A 503 15.49 12.19 5.33
CA PRO A 503 15.36 10.81 5.80
C PRO A 503 15.94 9.83 4.78
N LEU A 504 16.97 9.08 5.17
CA LEU A 504 17.50 8.00 4.35
C LEU A 504 16.47 6.87 4.31
N HIS A 505 16.08 6.40 3.12
CA HIS A 505 15.16 5.27 2.99
C HIS A 505 15.87 3.93 3.23
N ASP A 506 16.61 3.83 4.33
CA ASP A 506 17.37 2.65 4.71
C ASP A 506 16.42 1.52 5.12
N MET A 507 15.66 1.74 6.19
CA MET A 507 14.59 0.85 6.68
C MET A 507 15.04 -0.60 6.90
N THR A 508 16.34 -0.87 6.99
CA THR A 508 16.87 -2.20 7.25
C THR A 508 16.62 -2.61 8.70
N GLY A 509 16.31 -3.90 8.86
CA GLY A 509 16.27 -4.62 10.14
C GLY A 509 17.55 -5.42 10.38
N GLY A 510 17.41 -6.57 11.04
CA GLY A 510 18.51 -7.53 11.24
C GLY A 510 18.64 -8.61 10.15
N SER A 511 18.00 -8.46 8.99
CA SER A 511 17.98 -9.49 7.96
C SER A 511 19.12 -9.31 6.97
N THR A 512 20.04 -10.28 6.92
CA THR A 512 21.16 -10.33 5.96
C THR A 512 21.09 -11.54 5.03
N TRP A 513 20.61 -12.68 5.55
CA TRP A 513 20.53 -13.94 4.81
C TRP A 513 19.41 -13.93 3.76
N ILE A 514 18.19 -13.51 4.13
CA ILE A 514 17.05 -13.50 3.20
C ILE A 514 17.34 -12.64 1.97
N PRO A 515 17.76 -11.36 2.08
CA PRO A 515 18.10 -10.58 0.91
C PRO A 515 19.12 -11.26 -0.02
N GLY A 516 20.15 -11.90 0.55
CA GLY A 516 21.15 -12.65 -0.23
C GLY A 516 20.58 -13.89 -0.95
N LEU A 517 19.56 -14.52 -0.40
CA LEU A 517 18.84 -15.61 -1.07
C LEU A 517 17.98 -15.08 -2.24
N LEU A 518 17.36 -13.91 -2.09
CA LEU A 518 16.50 -13.32 -3.12
C LEU A 518 17.25 -13.04 -4.43
N THR A 519 18.54 -12.72 -4.38
CA THR A 519 19.33 -12.52 -5.62
C THR A 519 19.49 -13.80 -6.43
N ASN A 520 19.37 -14.97 -5.79
CA ASN A 520 19.43 -16.27 -6.46
C ASN A 520 18.04 -16.73 -6.92
N LEU A 521 17.00 -16.49 -6.11
CA LEU A 521 15.63 -16.90 -6.41
C LEU A 521 14.96 -16.03 -7.47
N TYR A 522 15.24 -14.72 -7.49
CA TYR A 522 14.58 -13.74 -8.35
C TYR A 522 15.58 -12.81 -9.08
N PRO A 523 16.60 -13.35 -9.78
CA PRO A 523 17.70 -12.55 -10.35
C PRO A 523 17.26 -11.49 -11.37
N SER A 524 16.09 -11.64 -11.99
CA SER A 524 15.51 -10.67 -12.94
C SER A 524 14.59 -9.64 -12.30
N GLU A 525 14.20 -9.82 -11.03
CA GLU A 525 13.23 -8.94 -10.35
C GLU A 525 13.89 -8.10 -9.25
N VAL A 526 15.09 -8.45 -8.79
CA VAL A 526 15.77 -7.76 -7.70
C VAL A 526 17.12 -7.18 -8.13
N SER A 527 17.52 -6.11 -7.46
CA SER A 527 18.81 -5.45 -7.70
C SER A 527 19.87 -5.99 -6.74
N ALA A 528 20.71 -6.91 -7.22
CA ALA A 528 21.81 -7.47 -6.42
C ALA A 528 22.73 -6.39 -5.81
N PRO A 529 23.09 -5.29 -6.53
CA PRO A 529 23.88 -4.21 -5.92
C PRO A 529 23.14 -3.42 -4.84
N ALA A 530 21.81 -3.25 -4.95
CA ALA A 530 21.02 -2.59 -3.91
C ALA A 530 20.89 -3.48 -2.67
N ILE A 531 20.61 -4.77 -2.87
CA ILE A 531 20.56 -5.79 -1.81
C ILE A 531 21.89 -5.88 -1.07
N ALA A 532 23.02 -5.96 -1.77
CA ALA A 532 24.34 -6.00 -1.13
C ALA A 532 24.59 -4.76 -0.25
N ALA A 533 24.17 -3.58 -0.71
CA ALA A 533 24.24 -2.36 0.09
C ALA A 533 23.28 -2.40 1.30
N GLY A 534 22.08 -2.97 1.15
CA GLY A 534 21.13 -3.19 2.24
C GLY A 534 21.67 -4.15 3.31
N ILE A 535 22.30 -5.26 2.90
CA ILE A 535 22.96 -6.21 3.80
C ILE A 535 24.04 -5.50 4.62
N ALA A 536 24.89 -4.69 3.99
CA ALA A 536 25.94 -3.95 4.70
C ALA A 536 25.36 -2.96 5.74
N ARG A 537 24.22 -2.31 5.43
CA ARG A 537 23.53 -1.43 6.38
C ARG A 537 22.88 -2.22 7.53
N ALA A 538 22.28 -3.38 7.24
CA ALA A 538 21.74 -4.28 8.26
C ALA A 538 22.84 -4.79 9.22
N GLU A 539 24.01 -5.18 8.70
CA GLU A 539 25.18 -5.57 9.50
C GLU A 539 25.66 -4.42 10.40
N SER A 540 25.78 -3.21 9.84
CA SER A 540 26.14 -2.02 10.61
C SER A 540 25.12 -1.74 11.72
N MET A 541 23.83 -1.90 11.45
CA MET A 541 22.80 -1.69 12.46
C MET A 541 22.88 -2.76 13.57
N LEU A 542 23.09 -4.04 13.21
CA LEU A 542 23.27 -5.12 14.18
C LEU A 542 24.50 -4.92 15.07
N GLN A 543 25.62 -4.43 14.52
CA GLN A 543 26.82 -4.10 15.28
C GLN A 543 26.60 -2.99 16.31
N ASN A 544 25.60 -2.13 16.10
CA ASN A 544 25.24 -1.03 16.99
C ASN A 544 24.02 -1.34 17.89
N ALA A 545 23.36 -2.49 17.71
CA ALA A 545 22.14 -2.84 18.43
C ALA A 545 22.36 -3.14 19.92
N ALA A 546 23.57 -3.57 20.28
CA ALA A 546 23.93 -3.83 21.66
C ALA A 546 25.39 -3.50 21.94
N ARG A 547 25.65 -3.06 23.18
CA ARG A 547 27.01 -2.99 23.73
C ARG A 547 27.28 -4.23 24.57
N VAL A 548 28.39 -4.91 24.29
CA VAL A 548 28.82 -6.11 25.01
C VAL A 548 30.15 -5.82 25.71
N SER A 549 30.27 -6.23 26.97
CA SER A 549 31.54 -6.20 27.72
C SER A 549 31.74 -7.52 28.45
N ALA A 550 32.98 -8.00 28.51
CA ALA A 550 33.37 -9.20 29.22
C ALA A 550 34.45 -8.89 30.26
N VAL A 551 34.26 -9.32 31.50
CA VAL A 551 35.21 -9.12 32.60
C VAL A 551 35.46 -10.43 33.33
N PHE A 552 36.72 -10.82 33.47
CA PHE A 552 37.10 -11.94 34.31
C PHE A 552 36.95 -11.58 35.78
N THR A 553 36.24 -12.43 36.53
CA THR A 553 36.08 -12.34 37.97
C THR A 553 36.46 -13.70 38.56
N GLY A 554 37.72 -13.84 38.98
CA GLY A 554 38.29 -15.11 39.40
C GLY A 554 38.26 -16.14 38.25
N THR A 555 37.55 -17.26 38.46
CA THR A 555 37.39 -18.33 37.46
C THR A 555 36.21 -18.13 36.51
N TYR A 556 35.47 -17.02 36.62
CA TYR A 556 34.29 -16.75 35.80
C TYR A 556 34.54 -15.60 34.83
N CYS A 557 33.93 -15.67 33.64
CA CYS A 557 33.79 -14.52 32.74
C CYS A 557 32.37 -13.96 32.88
N LYS A 558 32.25 -12.74 33.40
CA LYS A 558 30.97 -12.01 33.42
C LYS A 558 30.80 -11.26 32.12
N VAL A 559 29.82 -11.66 31.31
CA VAL A 559 29.40 -10.92 30.13
C VAL A 559 28.22 -10.02 30.48
N THR A 560 28.31 -8.74 30.14
CA THR A 560 27.22 -7.77 30.27
C THR A 560 26.79 -7.34 28.87
N VAL A 561 25.50 -7.46 28.58
CA VAL A 561 24.89 -7.01 27.32
C VAL A 561 23.96 -5.85 27.64
N THR A 562 24.16 -4.71 27.02
CA THR A 562 23.21 -3.58 27.07
C THR A 562 22.52 -3.46 25.73
N ASN A 563 21.18 -3.56 25.74
CA ASN A 563 20.36 -3.27 24.59
C ASN A 563 20.37 -1.75 24.31
N GLU A 564 20.73 -1.36 23.09
CA GLU A 564 20.75 0.02 22.61
C GLU A 564 19.56 0.32 21.67
N CYS A 565 18.68 -0.66 21.46
CA CYS A 565 17.42 -0.50 20.74
C CYS A 565 16.35 0.14 21.64
N GLY A 566 15.41 0.84 21.00
CA GLY A 566 14.19 1.36 21.66
C GLY A 566 13.15 0.29 21.99
N HIS A 567 13.32 -0.94 21.51
CA HIS A 567 12.42 -2.08 21.69
C HIS A 567 13.22 -3.28 22.21
N LYS A 568 12.60 -4.45 22.40
CA LYS A 568 13.34 -5.66 22.81
C LYS A 568 14.40 -6.04 21.77
N LEU A 569 15.46 -6.71 22.21
CA LEU A 569 16.48 -7.30 21.34
C LEU A 569 16.46 -8.83 21.52
N PRO A 570 16.06 -9.59 20.48
CA PRO A 570 15.41 -9.14 19.24
C PRO A 570 13.95 -8.70 19.46
N THR A 571 13.36 -7.96 18.51
CA THR A 571 11.91 -7.63 18.45
C THR A 571 11.29 -8.22 17.17
N GLY A 572 10.00 -7.99 16.92
CA GLY A 572 9.27 -8.48 15.75
C GLY A 572 8.91 -9.97 15.82
N TYR A 573 8.98 -10.66 14.69
CA TYR A 573 8.60 -12.07 14.50
C TYR A 573 9.01 -12.99 15.68
N PRO A 574 8.04 -13.48 16.48
CA PRO A 574 8.33 -14.21 17.72
C PRO A 574 8.83 -15.65 17.50
N GLU A 575 8.31 -16.38 16.51
CA GLU A 575 8.58 -17.83 16.30
C GLU A 575 9.89 -18.13 15.56
N GLY A 576 10.95 -17.35 15.77
CA GLY A 576 12.23 -17.66 15.13
C GLY A 576 13.34 -16.62 15.28
N ARG A 577 13.05 -15.44 15.82
CA ARG A 577 14.10 -14.47 16.15
C ARG A 577 14.74 -14.86 17.48
N ARG A 578 16.04 -15.16 17.44
CA ARG A 578 16.86 -15.39 18.63
C ARG A 578 18.20 -14.67 18.52
N VAL A 579 18.73 -14.26 19.67
CA VAL A 579 20.10 -13.76 19.84
C VAL A 579 20.79 -14.65 20.87
N TRP A 580 22.05 -14.99 20.69
CA TRP A 580 22.81 -15.76 21.68
C TRP A 580 24.20 -15.18 21.91
N LEU A 581 24.82 -15.57 23.01
CA LEU A 581 26.19 -15.19 23.34
C LEU A 581 27.17 -16.30 23.01
N ASN A 582 27.95 -16.13 21.94
CA ASN A 582 29.11 -16.98 21.69
C ASN A 582 30.32 -16.45 22.45
N VAL A 583 30.85 -17.25 23.39
CA VAL A 583 31.98 -16.85 24.25
C VAL A 583 33.16 -17.77 23.98
N ARG A 584 34.27 -17.20 23.51
CA ARG A 584 35.51 -17.92 23.18
C ARG A 584 36.63 -17.55 24.14
N PHE A 585 37.28 -18.56 24.70
CA PHE A 585 38.42 -18.42 25.60
C PHE A 585 39.69 -18.76 24.84
N TYR A 586 40.65 -17.84 24.83
CA TYR A 586 41.93 -18.02 24.16
C TYR A 586 43.08 -17.98 25.16
N ASP A 587 44.15 -18.74 24.90
CA ASP A 587 45.40 -18.60 25.63
C ASP A 587 46.21 -17.37 25.18
N ALA A 588 47.37 -17.15 25.80
CA ALA A 588 48.26 -16.02 25.46
C ALA A 588 48.85 -16.10 24.03
N ALA A 589 48.81 -17.27 23.39
CA ALA A 589 49.23 -17.49 22.01
C ALA A 589 48.04 -17.44 21.02
N SER A 590 46.85 -17.04 21.49
CA SER A 590 45.60 -17.00 20.72
C SER A 590 45.08 -18.36 20.26
N ASN A 591 45.46 -19.45 20.93
CA ASN A 591 44.83 -20.76 20.71
C ASN A 591 43.50 -20.84 21.45
N LEU A 592 42.46 -21.36 20.79
CA LEU A 592 41.14 -21.55 21.40
C LEU A 592 41.21 -22.67 22.46
N LEU A 593 40.90 -22.32 23.71
CA LEU A 593 40.86 -23.24 24.85
C LEU A 593 39.46 -23.82 25.07
N ALA A 594 38.43 -22.98 24.92
CA ALA A 594 37.04 -23.34 25.11
C ALA A 594 36.12 -22.38 24.36
N GLU A 595 34.94 -22.85 23.99
CA GLU A 595 33.90 -22.06 23.34
C GLU A 595 32.53 -22.49 23.89
N SER A 596 31.69 -21.53 24.26
CA SER A 596 30.29 -21.74 24.64
C SER A 596 29.37 -21.15 23.57
N ALA A 597 28.26 -21.84 23.29
CA ALA A 597 27.27 -21.53 22.26
C ALA A 597 27.91 -21.26 20.88
N ALA A 598 28.85 -22.12 20.49
CA ALA A 598 29.41 -22.17 19.14
C ALA A 598 28.30 -22.33 18.10
N TYR A 599 28.38 -21.56 17.02
CA TYR A 599 27.51 -21.68 15.85
C TYR A 599 28.32 -22.18 14.65
N ASN A 600 27.85 -23.26 14.02
CA ASN A 600 28.43 -23.77 12.79
C ASN A 600 27.66 -23.19 11.59
N PRO A 601 28.24 -22.26 10.82
CA PRO A 601 27.54 -21.62 9.70
C PRO A 601 27.30 -22.56 8.51
N THR A 602 28.02 -23.68 8.42
CA THR A 602 27.83 -24.66 7.35
C THR A 602 26.65 -25.58 7.63
N THR A 603 26.48 -26.01 8.88
CA THR A 603 25.38 -26.92 9.27
C THR A 603 24.17 -26.19 9.85
N GLY A 604 24.31 -24.91 10.20
CA GLY A 604 23.28 -24.12 10.89
C GLY A 604 23.07 -24.53 12.36
N VAL A 605 23.96 -25.35 12.93
CA VAL A 605 23.81 -25.88 14.29
C VAL A 605 24.37 -24.90 15.31
N LEU A 606 23.52 -24.49 16.26
CA LEU A 606 23.90 -23.81 17.49
C LEU A 606 24.12 -24.85 18.58
N THR A 607 25.25 -24.78 19.29
CA THR A 607 25.52 -25.66 20.44
C THR A 607 24.79 -25.19 21.70
N HIS A 608 24.32 -26.13 22.51
CA HIS A 608 23.54 -25.90 23.73
C HIS A 608 24.27 -26.49 24.94
N ASP A 609 25.45 -25.97 25.25
CA ASP A 609 26.13 -26.28 26.51
C ASP A 609 25.39 -25.64 27.71
N ALA A 610 25.71 -26.09 28.92
CA ALA A 610 25.01 -25.66 30.14
C ALA A 610 25.13 -24.15 30.42
N GLN A 611 26.11 -23.47 29.82
CA GLN A 611 26.34 -22.03 29.96
C GLN A 611 25.74 -21.21 28.81
N ALA A 612 25.23 -21.86 27.76
CA ALA A 612 24.68 -21.20 26.60
C ALA A 612 23.53 -20.27 27.00
N LYS A 613 23.64 -18.99 26.63
CA LYS A 613 22.58 -18.01 26.85
C LYS A 613 21.96 -17.61 25.52
N ILE A 614 20.68 -17.97 25.37
CA ILE A 614 19.84 -17.66 24.21
C ILE A 614 18.71 -16.74 24.67
N TYR A 615 18.47 -15.69 23.89
CA TYR A 615 17.48 -14.65 24.08
C TYR A 615 16.41 -14.77 22.99
N GLU A 616 15.21 -15.18 23.37
CA GLU A 616 14.10 -15.56 22.49
C GLU A 616 12.76 -15.50 23.23
N VAL A 617 11.66 -15.66 22.49
CA VAL A 617 10.29 -15.71 23.00
C VAL A 617 9.63 -16.99 22.53
N HIS A 618 8.81 -17.57 23.39
CA HIS A 618 8.09 -18.81 23.15
C HIS A 618 6.58 -18.56 23.28
N PRO A 619 5.89 -18.23 22.18
CA PRO A 619 4.45 -18.29 22.11
C PRO A 619 3.95 -19.74 22.26
N GLY A 620 2.68 -19.87 22.63
CA GLY A 620 2.07 -21.18 22.71
C GLY A 620 0.56 -21.14 22.87
N ILE A 621 0.03 -22.34 23.06
CA ILE A 621 -1.38 -22.63 23.17
C ILE A 621 -1.72 -22.74 24.66
N GLY A 622 -2.61 -21.87 25.13
CA GLY A 622 -3.07 -21.87 26.52
C GLY A 622 -4.03 -23.02 26.81
N THR A 623 -4.10 -23.39 28.09
CA THR A 623 -5.04 -24.45 28.56
C THR A 623 -6.50 -24.15 28.24
N ASN A 624 -6.87 -22.88 28.14
CA ASN A 624 -8.22 -22.42 27.83
C ASN A 624 -8.63 -22.69 26.37
N ILE A 625 -7.68 -22.86 25.44
CA ILE A 625 -7.98 -23.08 24.02
C ILE A 625 -7.53 -24.43 23.47
N ALA A 626 -6.68 -25.18 24.19
CA ALA A 626 -6.15 -26.47 23.76
C ALA A 626 -7.22 -27.43 23.21
N GLY A 627 -8.38 -27.50 23.87
CA GLY A 627 -9.52 -28.32 23.41
C GLY A 627 -10.20 -27.80 22.15
N VAL A 628 -10.21 -26.48 21.92
CA VAL A 628 -10.79 -25.83 20.74
C VAL A 628 -9.92 -26.07 19.50
N VAL A 629 -8.60 -25.96 19.66
CA VAL A 629 -7.63 -26.12 18.56
C VAL A 629 -7.18 -27.58 18.36
N GLY A 630 -7.49 -28.48 19.30
CA GLY A 630 -7.10 -29.90 19.20
C GLY A 630 -5.60 -30.16 19.39
N LEU A 631 -4.89 -29.26 20.06
CA LEU A 631 -3.45 -29.31 20.31
C LEU A 631 -3.16 -29.22 21.82
N PRO A 632 -2.04 -29.78 22.31
CA PRO A 632 -1.69 -29.70 23.72
C PRO A 632 -1.42 -28.25 24.16
N ALA A 633 -1.72 -27.95 25.42
CA ALA A 633 -1.31 -26.69 26.03
C ALA A 633 0.21 -26.70 26.27
N ALA A 634 0.96 -26.07 25.36
CA ALA A 634 2.41 -25.97 25.40
C ALA A 634 2.90 -24.83 24.50
N GLU A 635 4.21 -24.56 24.57
CA GLU A 635 4.93 -23.84 23.52
C GLU A 635 4.65 -24.47 22.16
N SER A 636 4.45 -23.63 21.13
CA SER A 636 4.03 -24.09 19.82
C SER A 636 4.63 -23.23 18.70
N PHE A 637 4.69 -23.79 17.50
CA PHE A 637 5.06 -23.10 16.25
C PHE A 637 3.84 -22.93 15.33
N HIS A 638 2.66 -22.78 15.93
CA HIS A 638 1.40 -22.52 15.24
C HIS A 638 1.04 -21.04 15.36
N PHE A 639 1.74 -20.20 14.58
CA PHE A 639 1.74 -18.74 14.66
C PHE A 639 0.36 -18.10 14.93
N VAL A 640 -0.66 -18.54 14.19
CA VAL A 640 -2.03 -18.00 14.24
C VAL A 640 -2.93 -18.67 15.28
N LEU A 641 -2.49 -19.76 15.91
CA LEU A 641 -3.23 -20.45 16.97
C LEU A 641 -2.73 -20.09 18.37
N ASN A 642 -1.54 -19.50 18.49
CA ASN A 642 -1.01 -19.07 19.78
C ASN A 642 -1.86 -17.94 20.37
N ASN A 643 -2.24 -18.10 21.64
CA ASN A 643 -2.95 -17.08 22.43
C ASN A 643 -2.19 -16.67 23.69
N GLU A 644 -1.06 -17.30 23.98
CA GLU A 644 -0.29 -17.09 25.21
C GLU A 644 1.22 -16.99 24.90
N ILE A 645 1.95 -16.27 25.76
CA ILE A 645 3.42 -16.23 25.77
C ILE A 645 3.87 -17.04 27.00
N TYR A 646 4.51 -18.19 26.77
CA TYR A 646 4.98 -19.07 27.84
C TYR A 646 6.26 -18.55 28.49
N SER A 647 7.15 -17.97 27.68
CA SER A 647 8.34 -17.30 28.18
C SER A 647 8.85 -16.26 27.18
N ASP A 648 9.39 -15.15 27.69
CA ASP A 648 10.05 -14.14 26.88
C ASP A 648 11.26 -13.61 27.64
N ASN A 649 12.43 -14.14 27.31
CA ASN A 649 13.67 -13.70 27.95
C ASN A 649 14.45 -12.70 27.10
N ARG A 650 13.86 -12.16 26.01
CA ARG A 650 14.50 -11.19 25.11
C ARG A 650 14.97 -9.96 25.88
N ILE A 651 16.06 -9.34 25.43
CA ILE A 651 16.71 -8.27 26.20
C ILE A 651 15.84 -7.00 26.13
N PRO A 652 15.30 -6.50 27.26
CA PRO A 652 14.38 -5.37 27.24
C PRO A 652 15.08 -4.05 26.88
N PRO A 653 14.36 -3.03 26.37
CA PRO A 653 14.93 -1.72 26.15
C PRO A 653 15.15 -0.98 27.48
N ARG A 654 15.91 0.12 27.45
CA ARG A 654 16.03 1.03 28.61
C ARG A 654 14.64 1.55 29.01
N GLY A 655 14.42 1.75 30.31
CA GLY A 655 13.13 2.19 30.85
C GLY A 655 12.09 1.08 31.05
N PHE A 656 12.45 -0.17 30.77
CA PHE A 656 11.58 -1.33 30.96
C PHE A 656 11.04 -1.45 32.38
N SER A 657 9.76 -1.82 32.48
CA SER A 657 9.11 -2.28 33.70
C SER A 657 8.15 -3.42 33.39
N ASN A 658 8.09 -4.44 34.26
CA ASN A 658 7.17 -5.57 34.10
C ASN A 658 5.71 -5.10 34.01
N THR A 659 5.31 -4.16 34.88
CA THR A 659 3.93 -3.67 34.92
C THR A 659 3.53 -2.95 33.62
N THR A 660 4.41 -2.08 33.10
CA THR A 660 4.13 -1.36 31.85
C THR A 660 4.05 -2.33 30.66
N PHE A 661 4.97 -3.29 30.60
CA PHE A 661 5.02 -4.25 29.48
C PHE A 661 3.88 -5.29 29.55
N ALA A 662 3.44 -5.68 30.74
CA ALA A 662 2.28 -6.56 30.91
C ALA A 662 0.97 -5.94 30.37
N ALA A 663 0.83 -4.61 30.40
CA ALA A 663 -0.38 -3.92 29.97
C ALA A 663 -0.73 -4.17 28.49
N PHE A 664 0.29 -4.36 27.64
CA PHE A 664 0.13 -4.63 26.21
C PHE A 664 0.53 -6.06 25.80
N GLY A 665 0.76 -6.97 26.75
CA GLY A 665 1.15 -8.36 26.45
C GLY A 665 2.61 -8.51 26.03
N GLY A 666 3.49 -7.61 26.49
CA GLY A 666 4.93 -7.67 26.28
C GLY A 666 5.74 -8.05 27.53
N ALA A 667 5.12 -8.58 28.59
CA ALA A 667 5.86 -9.01 29.78
C ALA A 667 6.80 -10.19 29.48
N PRO A 668 7.89 -10.37 30.27
CA PRO A 668 8.76 -11.54 30.21
C PRO A 668 8.08 -12.86 30.58
#